data_AF-A0A0J7KA17-F1
#
_entry.id   AF-A0A0J7KA17-F1
#
_cell.length_a   1.000
_cell.length_b   1.000
_cell.length_c   1.000
_cell.angle_alpha   90.00
_cell.angle_beta   90.00
_cell.angle_gamma   90.00
#
_symmetry.space_group_name_H-M   'P 1'
#
loop_
_entity.id
_entity.type
_entity.pdbx_description
1 polymer ?
#
loop_
_entity_poly.entity_id
_entity_poly.type
_entity_poly.pdbx_seq_one_letter_code
_entity_poly.pdbx_strand_id
1 'polypeptide(L)'
;MLQKEIFDLQVPFLGICYGQQIMCHMLGGKVETHHHREFGSAKIVIKEESAFFPNSWKKGTEHEVWMSHGDRVAFIPSDFRALASSEGAPFAIIAHKERPFYAVQFHPEVVHTPEGAELLRNFALNIAKCKGDWSMEVFREAEIARIRKQVGETSKVVCGLSGGVDSAVAAKLIYEAIGDRLTCIFVDTGLLRHGEADNVIQLFRDDFHIPLVHCQATDRFLSALKDVTDPETKRKIIGKLFIDIFEEEASKIGGVDFLAQGTLYPDVIESVSLAGGSEVTIKSHHNVGGLPERMNLRLVEPLRDLFKDEVRVLGKELGLSASYVGRHPFPGPGLAIRIPGDITAEKLDLLRKVDVIFLDEIRKAGLYDKIWQAFSVLLPVKTVGVMGDARTYDQACALRAVTSSDGMTARIYPFEISFLERVAGRIINEAETDSLLEGAVYGHKSPPPAHHAAVPHHHPAAPAKQKKTPASEPKAAQAKETPKLVSLPPAPNGDDSFKPYFAALRGSKVYMRRGPGVNYPIDWVYYRRGLPVKVSREFQNWCQVEDNFGEKGWMHQATLRSSHNFVVLPSSKTKEELRLSEGGAQKSKTDLSKQYDAHIDHQDRYNDIRAAEKTLGRPLGILADMQGPKLRVGHFADSFITLENGKAFTLDLNDAPGTQDRVCLPHPEIISAAKVGSRLLLDDGKLVLKVTGKTDTSIETEVVVGGKLSGCKGVNVPDVTLPIP
;
A
#
# COMPACT_ATOMS: atom_id res chain seq x y z
N MET A 1 -7.98 16.45 9.72
CA MET A 1 -7.27 16.72 10.99
C MET A 1 -8.24 16.45 12.11
N LEU A 2 -7.71 15.97 13.23
CA LEU A 2 -8.49 15.77 14.45
C LEU A 2 -9.12 17.12 14.85
N GLN A 3 -10.39 17.12 15.24
CA GLN A 3 -11.11 18.27 15.78
C GLN A 3 -10.96 18.26 17.30
N LYS A 4 -10.77 19.43 17.93
CA LYS A 4 -10.49 19.51 19.38
C LYS A 4 -11.66 18.95 20.19
N GLU A 5 -12.86 19.11 19.64
CA GLU A 5 -14.15 18.66 20.12
C GLU A 5 -14.23 17.13 20.30
N ILE A 6 -13.31 16.36 19.67
CA ILE A 6 -13.22 14.93 19.95
C ILE A 6 -12.94 14.68 21.43
N PHE A 7 -12.15 15.55 22.06
CA PHE A 7 -11.84 15.46 23.48
C PHE A 7 -12.99 15.95 24.35
N ASP A 8 -14.16 16.34 23.83
CA ASP A 8 -15.35 16.63 24.64
C ASP A 8 -16.25 15.40 24.80
N LEU A 9 -15.97 14.33 24.04
CA LEU A 9 -16.66 13.06 24.19
C LEU A 9 -16.38 12.47 25.58
N GLN A 10 -17.45 11.98 26.24
CA GLN A 10 -17.36 11.33 27.55
C GLN A 10 -16.91 9.87 27.44
N VAL A 11 -15.81 9.64 26.72
CA VAL A 11 -15.18 8.33 26.53
C VAL A 11 -13.69 8.39 26.88
N PRO A 12 -13.05 7.27 27.25
CA PRO A 12 -11.61 7.24 27.47
C PRO A 12 -10.79 7.43 26.18
N PHE A 13 -9.62 8.06 26.31
CA PHE A 13 -8.70 8.29 25.20
C PHE A 13 -7.31 7.75 25.52
N LEU A 14 -6.71 7.07 24.54
CA LEU A 14 -5.30 6.69 24.55
C LEU A 14 -4.60 7.28 23.32
N GLY A 15 -3.67 8.20 23.53
CA GLY A 15 -2.81 8.74 22.47
C GLY A 15 -1.49 7.98 22.39
N ILE A 16 -1.11 7.47 21.21
CA ILE A 16 0.15 6.75 20.99
C ILE A 16 1.04 7.57 20.06
N CYS A 17 2.28 7.84 20.48
CA CYS A 17 3.28 8.61 19.76
C CYS A 17 2.73 9.96 19.24
N TYR A 18 2.45 10.08 17.94
CA TYR A 18 1.82 11.26 17.36
C TYR A 18 0.47 11.60 18.02
N GLY A 19 -0.27 10.59 18.47
CA GLY A 19 -1.50 10.78 19.24
C GLY A 19 -1.28 11.50 20.57
N GLN A 20 -0.16 11.26 21.25
CA GLN A 20 0.23 12.04 22.43
C GLN A 20 0.52 13.49 22.06
N GLN A 21 1.27 13.69 20.97
CA GLN A 21 1.68 15.01 20.52
C GLN A 21 0.48 15.88 20.14
N ILE A 22 -0.46 15.32 19.35
CA ILE A 22 -1.71 16.01 19.02
C ILE A 22 -2.54 16.27 20.27
N MET A 23 -2.71 15.29 21.16
CA MET A 23 -3.49 15.47 22.38
C MET A 23 -2.93 16.62 23.23
N CYS A 24 -1.61 16.66 23.43
CA CYS A 24 -0.95 17.76 24.12
C CYS A 24 -1.16 19.08 23.38
N HIS A 25 -0.91 19.14 22.08
CA HIS A 25 -1.01 20.37 21.30
C HIS A 25 -2.43 20.98 21.34
N MET A 26 -3.46 20.16 21.13
CA MET A 26 -4.85 20.62 21.10
C MET A 26 -5.39 21.05 22.47
N LEU A 27 -4.86 20.46 23.54
CA LEU A 27 -5.29 20.74 24.92
C LEU A 27 -4.41 21.80 25.63
N GLY A 28 -3.57 22.53 24.88
CA GLY A 28 -2.83 23.70 25.41
C GLY A 28 -1.41 23.39 25.90
N GLY A 29 -0.88 22.21 25.58
CA GLY A 29 0.54 21.88 25.70
C GLY A 29 1.35 22.35 24.49
N LYS A 30 2.64 22.04 24.48
CA LYS A 30 3.58 22.40 23.42
C LYS A 30 4.40 21.19 23.00
N VAL A 31 4.51 21.00 21.69
CA VAL A 31 5.35 19.97 21.05
C VAL A 31 6.51 20.69 20.39
N GLU A 32 7.71 20.15 20.54
CA GLU A 32 8.93 20.69 19.94
C GLU A 32 9.61 19.61 19.10
N THR A 33 10.12 20.03 17.94
CA THR A 33 11.05 19.27 17.13
C THR A 33 12.39 19.18 17.87
N HIS A 34 12.96 17.98 18.00
CA HIS A 34 14.26 17.79 18.64
C HIS A 34 15.28 17.24 17.62
N HIS A 35 16.54 17.69 17.71
CA HIS A 35 17.59 17.26 16.78
C HIS A 35 18.01 15.79 16.98
N HIS A 36 17.89 15.28 18.20
CA HIS A 36 18.01 13.86 18.50
C HIS A 36 16.67 13.17 18.28
N ARG A 37 16.61 12.30 17.26
CA ARG A 37 15.48 11.40 17.04
C ARG A 37 15.75 10.10 17.81
N GLU A 38 14.82 9.70 18.66
CA GLU A 38 14.92 8.46 19.42
C GLU A 38 14.12 7.39 18.68
N PHE A 39 14.83 6.56 17.91
CA PHE A 39 14.28 5.41 17.23
C PHE A 39 14.93 4.16 17.79
N GLY A 40 14.12 3.29 18.39
CA GLY A 40 14.56 2.00 18.89
C GLY A 40 14.18 1.76 20.35
N SER A 41 14.84 0.75 20.93
CA SER A 41 14.66 0.39 22.33
C SER A 41 15.15 1.52 23.24
N ALA A 42 14.30 1.89 24.20
CA ALA A 42 14.59 2.87 25.23
C ALA A 42 14.09 2.38 26.58
N LYS A 43 14.66 2.92 27.66
CA LYS A 43 14.19 2.67 29.03
C LYS A 43 13.39 3.85 29.54
N ILE A 44 12.23 3.56 30.12
CA ILE A 44 11.42 4.54 30.85
C ILE A 44 11.44 4.23 32.34
N VAL A 45 11.40 5.27 33.16
CA VAL A 45 11.29 5.20 34.62
C VAL A 45 9.88 5.62 35.02
N ILE A 46 9.19 4.77 35.78
CA ILE A 46 7.86 5.07 36.31
C ILE A 46 7.98 6.06 37.47
N LYS A 47 7.29 7.20 37.38
CA LYS A 47 7.34 8.30 38.36
C LYS A 47 6.18 8.30 39.33
N GLU A 48 5.01 7.85 38.89
CA GLU A 48 3.79 7.81 39.68
C GLU A 48 3.06 6.48 39.48
N GLU A 49 2.24 6.10 40.45
CA GLU A 49 1.33 4.98 40.30
C GLU A 49 0.14 5.39 39.41
N SER A 50 -0.38 4.45 38.63
CA SER A 50 -1.53 4.71 37.75
C SER A 50 -2.34 3.44 37.51
N ALA A 51 -3.66 3.59 37.46
CA ALA A 51 -4.56 2.51 37.05
C ALA A 51 -4.34 2.08 35.59
N PHE A 52 -3.60 2.86 34.79
CA PHE A 52 -3.21 2.52 33.42
C PHE A 52 -2.11 1.46 33.36
N PHE A 53 -1.35 1.27 34.44
CA PHE A 53 -0.19 0.41 34.44
C PHE A 53 -0.51 -1.07 34.75
N PRO A 54 0.23 -2.01 34.13
CA PRO A 54 0.37 -3.37 34.61
C PRO A 54 0.80 -3.42 36.08
N ASN A 55 0.52 -4.52 36.77
CA ASN A 55 0.89 -4.67 38.19
C ASN A 55 2.41 -4.64 38.44
N SER A 56 3.20 -4.94 37.41
CA SER A 56 4.67 -4.89 37.41
C SER A 56 5.23 -3.47 37.35
N TRP A 57 4.48 -2.49 36.84
CA TRP A 57 4.92 -1.13 36.58
C TRP A 57 4.70 -0.23 37.80
N LYS A 58 5.55 -0.43 38.82
CA LYS A 58 5.52 0.32 40.08
C LYS A 58 6.41 1.56 40.03
N LYS A 59 6.11 2.55 40.86
CA LYS A 59 6.94 3.75 41.00
C LYS A 59 8.39 3.39 41.28
N GLY A 60 9.30 3.98 40.50
CA GLY A 60 10.75 3.76 40.58
C GLY A 60 11.27 2.59 39.76
N THR A 61 10.41 1.80 39.11
CA THR A 61 10.84 0.72 38.21
C THR A 61 11.19 1.22 36.81
N GLU A 62 12.08 0.48 36.14
CA GLU A 62 12.48 0.71 34.76
C GLU A 62 11.86 -0.33 33.83
N HIS A 63 11.40 0.09 32.65
CA HIS A 63 10.82 -0.78 31.64
C HIS A 63 11.36 -0.47 30.26
N GLU A 64 11.54 -1.52 29.46
CA GLU A 64 11.94 -1.42 28.07
C GLU A 64 10.74 -1.13 27.18
N VAL A 65 10.87 -0.14 26.30
CA VAL A 65 9.82 0.28 25.37
C VAL A 65 10.41 0.63 24.01
N TRP A 66 9.58 0.55 22.97
CA TRP A 66 9.98 0.92 21.61
C TRP A 66 9.61 2.37 21.26
N MET A 67 10.59 3.26 21.28
CA MET A 67 10.43 4.67 20.88
C MET A 67 10.54 4.81 19.36
N SER A 68 9.68 5.64 18.78
CA SER A 68 9.74 5.99 17.35
C SER A 68 9.25 7.42 17.14
N HIS A 69 10.03 8.39 17.62
CA HIS A 69 9.62 9.79 17.52
C HIS A 69 10.78 10.72 17.13
N GLY A 70 10.45 11.69 16.27
CA GLY A 70 11.29 12.85 16.02
C GLY A 70 10.93 14.01 16.95
N ASP A 71 9.64 14.29 17.04
CA ASP A 71 9.11 15.35 17.90
C ASP A 71 8.87 14.83 19.31
N ARG A 72 8.92 15.71 20.30
CA ARG A 72 8.60 15.37 21.69
C ARG A 72 7.71 16.44 22.30
N VAL A 73 6.89 16.03 23.27
CA VAL A 73 6.17 16.99 24.10
C VAL A 73 7.19 17.75 24.96
N ALA A 74 7.22 19.08 24.83
CA ALA A 74 8.07 19.95 25.64
C ALA A 74 7.31 20.46 26.87
N PHE A 75 6.01 20.69 26.73
CA PHE A 75 5.13 21.08 27.81
C PHE A 75 3.82 20.30 27.71
N ILE A 76 3.47 19.59 28.78
CA ILE A 76 2.15 18.97 28.89
C ILE A 76 1.11 20.03 29.30
N PRO A 77 -0.16 19.88 28.93
CA PRO A 77 -1.22 20.74 29.45
C PRO A 77 -1.27 20.71 30.97
N SER A 78 -1.72 21.79 31.61
CA SER A 78 -1.82 21.91 33.08
C SER A 78 -2.68 20.83 33.72
N ASP A 79 -3.65 20.29 32.99
CA ASP A 79 -4.59 19.29 33.47
C ASP A 79 -4.04 17.86 33.37
N PHE A 80 -2.82 17.72 32.84
CA PHE A 80 -2.09 16.46 32.77
C PHE A 80 -0.98 16.39 33.80
N ARG A 81 -0.55 15.16 34.09
CA ARG A 81 0.62 14.84 34.90
C ARG A 81 1.47 13.77 34.20
N ALA A 82 2.77 13.82 34.44
CA ALA A 82 3.72 12.85 33.90
C ALA A 82 3.72 11.59 34.78
N LEU A 83 3.44 10.43 34.18
CA LEU A 83 3.48 9.14 34.87
C LEU A 83 4.81 8.42 34.70
N ALA A 84 5.51 8.64 33.58
CA ALA A 84 6.82 8.07 33.32
C ALA A 84 7.68 8.99 32.44
N SER A 85 9.00 8.82 32.51
CA SER A 85 9.99 9.60 31.74
C SER A 85 11.14 8.72 31.25
N SER A 86 11.73 9.04 30.09
CA SER A 86 13.06 8.55 29.68
C SER A 86 14.07 9.70 29.64
N GLU A 87 15.32 9.39 29.29
CA GLU A 87 16.37 10.39 29.05
C GLU A 87 16.02 11.34 27.89
N GLY A 88 15.45 10.83 26.79
CA GLY A 88 15.04 11.62 25.63
C GLY A 88 13.62 12.21 25.71
N ALA A 89 12.73 11.61 26.49
CA ALA A 89 11.31 11.98 26.59
C ALA A 89 10.89 12.17 28.07
N PRO A 90 10.92 13.42 28.59
CA PRO A 90 10.52 13.70 29.98
C PRO A 90 9.05 13.37 30.27
N PHE A 91 8.23 13.33 29.22
CA PHE A 91 6.81 12.97 29.27
C PHE A 91 6.55 11.68 28.49
N ALA A 92 7.29 10.61 28.81
CA ALA A 92 7.13 9.33 28.10
C ALA A 92 5.73 8.75 28.26
N ILE A 93 5.09 8.98 29.41
CA ILE A 93 3.68 8.66 29.66
C ILE A 93 3.03 9.81 30.42
N ILE A 94 1.83 10.19 29.99
CA ILE A 94 1.03 11.24 30.63
C ILE A 94 -0.39 10.76 30.89
N ALA A 95 -1.02 11.32 31.90
CA ALA A 95 -2.43 11.11 32.19
C ALA A 95 -3.11 12.42 32.60
N HIS A 96 -4.36 12.59 32.19
CA HIS A 96 -5.19 13.67 32.69
C HIS A 96 -5.56 13.42 34.15
N LYS A 97 -5.61 14.48 34.95
CA LYS A 97 -5.84 14.41 36.40
C LYS A 97 -7.22 13.88 36.81
N GLU A 98 -8.24 14.11 35.97
CA GLU A 98 -9.65 13.81 36.27
C GLU A 98 -10.29 12.91 35.22
N ARG A 99 -9.94 13.11 33.94
CA ARG A 99 -10.54 12.39 32.82
C ARG A 99 -9.73 11.14 32.50
N PRO A 100 -10.35 10.06 31.96
CA PRO A 100 -9.67 8.82 31.60
C PRO A 100 -8.85 8.96 30.30
N PHE A 101 -7.99 9.98 30.24
CA PHE A 101 -7.16 10.31 29.10
C PHE A 101 -5.72 9.96 29.44
N TYR A 102 -5.12 9.13 28.61
CA TYR A 102 -3.76 8.65 28.73
C TYR A 102 -3.05 8.87 27.41
N ALA A 103 -1.73 9.05 27.46
CA ALA A 103 -0.94 9.04 26.26
C ALA A 103 0.49 8.55 26.52
N VAL A 104 1.08 7.93 25.51
CA VAL A 104 2.40 7.28 25.55
C VAL A 104 3.23 7.72 24.35
N GLN A 105 4.54 7.93 24.54
CA GLN A 105 5.45 8.41 23.49
C GLN A 105 6.07 7.26 22.68
N PHE A 106 5.94 6.03 23.18
CA PHE A 106 6.39 4.78 22.58
C PHE A 106 5.21 3.98 21.99
N HIS A 107 5.52 2.89 21.29
CA HIS A 107 4.55 2.00 20.67
C HIS A 107 4.29 0.75 21.52
N PRO A 108 3.17 0.68 22.29
CA PRO A 108 2.81 -0.52 23.05
C PRO A 108 2.30 -1.67 22.17
N GLU A 109 1.95 -1.42 20.92
CA GLU A 109 1.42 -2.41 19.96
C GLU A 109 2.48 -3.31 19.33
N VAL A 110 3.76 -2.94 19.43
CA VAL A 110 4.87 -3.74 18.85
C VAL A 110 5.46 -4.70 19.87
N VAL A 111 5.87 -5.88 19.40
CA VAL A 111 6.51 -6.92 20.23
C VAL A 111 7.80 -6.48 20.93
N HIS A 112 8.41 -5.39 20.46
CA HIS A 112 9.60 -4.78 21.06
C HIS A 112 9.30 -4.02 22.37
N THR A 113 8.02 -3.86 22.73
CA THR A 113 7.59 -3.38 24.05
C THR A 113 7.01 -4.58 24.82
N PRO A 114 7.79 -5.27 25.68
CA PRO A 114 7.42 -6.59 26.22
C PRO A 114 6.06 -6.64 26.94
N GLU A 115 5.72 -5.58 27.69
CA GLU A 115 4.45 -5.47 28.44
C GLU A 115 3.42 -4.53 27.75
N GLY A 116 3.66 -4.18 26.49
CA GLY A 116 2.82 -3.27 25.70
C GLY A 116 1.40 -3.80 25.45
N ALA A 117 1.27 -5.11 25.17
CA ALA A 117 -0.03 -5.76 25.04
C ALA A 117 -0.84 -5.73 26.35
N GLU A 118 -0.17 -5.82 27.51
CA GLU A 118 -0.83 -5.72 28.82
C GLU A 118 -1.32 -4.30 29.09
N LEU A 119 -0.55 -3.27 28.72
CA LEU A 119 -0.98 -1.87 28.76
C LEU A 119 -2.25 -1.63 27.93
N LEU A 120 -2.25 -2.10 26.67
CA LEU A 120 -3.41 -1.97 25.77
C LEU A 120 -4.62 -2.73 26.32
N ARG A 121 -4.41 -3.95 26.83
CA ARG A 121 -5.47 -4.75 27.46
C ARG A 121 -6.05 -4.05 28.69
N ASN A 122 -5.21 -3.48 29.54
CA ASN A 122 -5.64 -2.77 30.74
C ASN A 122 -6.44 -1.51 30.36
N PHE A 123 -5.99 -0.76 29.35
CA PHE A 123 -6.76 0.37 28.82
C PHE A 123 -8.13 -0.07 28.29
N ALA A 124 -8.18 -1.09 27.42
CA ALA A 124 -9.43 -1.54 26.81
C ALA A 124 -10.43 -2.10 27.84
N LEU A 125 -9.98 -3.00 28.71
CA LEU A 125 -10.88 -3.74 29.61
C LEU A 125 -11.16 -2.98 30.91
N ASN A 126 -10.13 -2.38 31.52
CA ASN A 126 -10.27 -1.79 32.86
C ASN A 126 -10.55 -0.29 32.83
N ILE A 127 -10.06 0.45 31.84
CA ILE A 127 -10.32 1.90 31.72
C ILE A 127 -11.52 2.17 30.81
N ALA A 128 -11.51 1.64 29.58
CA ALA A 128 -12.60 1.78 28.60
C ALA A 128 -13.80 0.87 28.88
N LYS A 129 -13.67 -0.08 29.80
CA LYS A 129 -14.75 -1.00 30.22
C LYS A 129 -15.33 -1.80 29.05
N CYS A 130 -14.52 -2.09 28.03
CA CYS A 130 -14.89 -3.03 26.98
C CYS A 130 -15.09 -4.41 27.60
N LYS A 131 -16.14 -5.14 27.19
CA LYS A 131 -16.50 -6.44 27.76
C LYS A 131 -15.48 -7.54 27.42
N GLY A 132 -14.81 -7.43 26.28
CA GLY A 132 -13.93 -8.49 25.76
C GLY A 132 -14.72 -9.71 25.27
N ASP A 133 -15.93 -9.49 24.75
CA ASP A 133 -16.85 -10.50 24.22
C ASP A 133 -16.65 -10.82 22.73
N TRP A 134 -15.56 -10.31 22.14
CA TRP A 134 -15.15 -10.69 20.79
C TRP A 134 -14.45 -12.05 20.79
N SER A 135 -15.16 -13.09 20.38
CA SER A 135 -14.63 -14.44 20.16
C SER A 135 -15.06 -14.95 18.79
N MET A 136 -14.32 -15.92 18.23
CA MET A 136 -14.67 -16.49 16.93
C MET A 136 -15.96 -17.32 16.97
N GLU A 137 -16.36 -17.81 18.15
CA GLU A 137 -17.66 -18.45 18.38
C GLU A 137 -18.81 -17.44 18.21
N VAL A 138 -18.77 -16.34 18.95
CA VAL A 138 -19.77 -15.26 18.86
C VAL A 138 -19.79 -14.64 17.46
N PHE A 139 -18.61 -14.45 16.86
CA PHE A 139 -18.49 -13.96 15.50
C PHE A 139 -19.15 -14.89 14.49
N ARG A 140 -18.89 -16.21 14.57
CA ARG A 140 -19.48 -17.21 13.67
C ARG A 140 -21.01 -17.16 13.69
N GLU A 141 -21.62 -17.15 14.87
CA GLU A 141 -23.08 -17.08 15.00
C GLU A 141 -23.66 -15.80 14.39
N ALA A 142 -23.06 -14.64 14.72
CA ALA A 142 -23.48 -13.36 14.19
C ALA A 142 -23.31 -13.28 12.67
N GLU A 143 -22.20 -13.80 12.13
CA GLU A 143 -21.91 -13.77 10.70
C GLU A 143 -22.82 -14.72 9.93
N ILE A 144 -23.13 -15.91 10.44
CA ILE A 144 -24.13 -16.81 9.85
C ILE A 144 -25.48 -16.11 9.72
N ALA A 145 -25.92 -15.39 10.77
CA ALA A 145 -27.16 -14.64 10.73
C ALA A 145 -27.11 -13.49 9.69
N ARG A 146 -25.97 -12.78 9.57
CA ARG A 146 -25.75 -11.73 8.56
C ARG A 146 -25.81 -12.30 7.15
N ILE A 147 -25.13 -13.42 6.87
CA ILE A 147 -25.13 -14.09 5.57
C ILE A 147 -26.55 -14.53 5.19
N ARG A 148 -27.29 -15.19 6.10
CA ARG A 148 -28.69 -15.60 5.85
C ARG A 148 -29.57 -14.41 5.48
N LYS A 149 -29.46 -13.31 6.22
CA LYS A 149 -30.21 -12.08 5.94
C LYS A 149 -29.83 -11.44 4.60
N GLN A 150 -28.54 -11.43 4.25
CA GLN A 150 -28.05 -10.84 3.02
C GLN A 150 -28.43 -11.65 1.78
N VAL A 151 -28.25 -12.97 1.84
CA VAL A 151 -28.52 -13.90 0.72
C VAL A 151 -30.02 -14.17 0.58
N GLY A 152 -30.77 -14.16 1.68
CA GLY A 152 -32.19 -14.51 1.73
C GLY A 152 -32.41 -16.03 1.61
N GLU A 153 -33.66 -16.41 1.35
CA GLU A 153 -34.09 -17.82 1.38
C GLU A 153 -33.81 -18.59 0.08
N THR A 154 -33.82 -17.92 -1.08
CA THR A 154 -33.80 -18.59 -2.39
C THR A 154 -32.54 -18.36 -3.21
N SER A 155 -31.81 -17.27 -2.95
CA SER A 155 -30.65 -16.89 -3.76
C SER A 155 -29.52 -17.91 -3.60
N LYS A 156 -28.75 -18.11 -4.67
CA LYS A 156 -27.56 -18.97 -4.67
C LYS A 156 -26.26 -18.17 -4.61
N VAL A 157 -25.25 -18.77 -4.02
CA VAL A 157 -23.91 -18.20 -3.87
C VAL A 157 -22.91 -19.10 -4.58
N VAL A 158 -22.01 -18.50 -5.37
CA VAL A 158 -20.83 -19.19 -5.89
C VAL A 158 -19.59 -18.75 -5.13
N CYS A 159 -18.65 -19.66 -4.85
CA CYS A 159 -17.39 -19.35 -4.19
C CYS A 159 -16.20 -19.87 -4.99
N GLY A 160 -15.22 -19.01 -5.27
CA GLY A 160 -13.94 -19.43 -5.86
C GLY A 160 -13.00 -19.96 -4.79
N LEU A 161 -12.60 -21.22 -4.91
CA LEU A 161 -11.59 -21.83 -4.05
C LEU A 161 -10.21 -21.67 -4.67
N SER A 162 -9.28 -21.09 -3.92
CA SER A 162 -7.87 -20.98 -4.33
C SER A 162 -6.97 -22.05 -3.70
N GLY A 163 -7.51 -22.87 -2.79
CA GLY A 163 -6.73 -23.76 -1.92
C GLY A 163 -6.09 -23.04 -0.71
N GLY A 164 -6.31 -21.73 -0.59
CA GLY A 164 -5.92 -20.94 0.58
C GLY A 164 -6.89 -21.07 1.75
N VAL A 165 -6.38 -20.79 2.96
CA VAL A 165 -7.16 -20.83 4.21
C VAL A 165 -8.38 -19.90 4.14
N ASP A 166 -8.23 -18.69 3.60
CA ASP A 166 -9.30 -17.68 3.64
C ASP A 166 -10.52 -18.08 2.81
N SER A 167 -10.30 -18.55 1.58
CA SER A 167 -11.39 -19.07 0.73
C SER A 167 -12.06 -20.28 1.36
N ALA A 168 -11.31 -21.12 2.09
CA ALA A 168 -11.87 -22.30 2.72
C ALA A 168 -12.72 -21.99 3.95
N VAL A 169 -12.24 -21.08 4.81
CA VAL A 169 -13.00 -20.59 5.96
C VAL A 169 -14.26 -19.86 5.49
N ALA A 170 -14.16 -19.00 4.47
CA ALA A 170 -15.32 -18.31 3.90
C ALA A 170 -16.34 -19.29 3.33
N ALA A 171 -15.91 -20.26 2.52
CA ALA A 171 -16.79 -21.27 1.94
C ALA A 171 -17.49 -22.11 3.01
N LYS A 172 -16.75 -22.58 4.04
CA LYS A 172 -17.32 -23.37 5.12
C LYS A 172 -18.34 -22.57 5.94
N LEU A 173 -18.04 -21.31 6.25
CA LEU A 173 -18.94 -20.43 7.00
C LEU A 173 -20.23 -20.12 6.22
N ILE A 174 -20.12 -19.85 4.91
CA ILE A 174 -21.29 -19.64 4.06
C ILE A 174 -22.11 -20.93 3.93
N TYR A 175 -21.46 -22.09 3.81
CA TYR A 175 -22.15 -23.37 3.76
C TYR A 175 -22.97 -23.65 5.03
N GLU A 176 -22.44 -23.35 6.22
CA GLU A 176 -23.21 -23.45 7.46
C GLU A 176 -24.40 -22.47 7.51
N ALA A 177 -24.29 -21.34 6.83
CA ALA A 177 -25.36 -20.37 6.74
C ALA A 177 -26.48 -20.80 5.79
N ILE A 178 -26.17 -21.31 4.58
CA ILE A 178 -27.15 -21.51 3.50
C ILE A 178 -27.21 -22.92 2.89
N GLY A 179 -26.37 -23.85 3.34
CA GLY A 179 -26.29 -25.23 2.87
C GLY A 179 -25.98 -25.35 1.37
N ASP A 180 -26.68 -26.25 0.70
CA ASP A 180 -26.51 -26.61 -0.72
C ASP A 180 -26.76 -25.45 -1.72
N ARG A 181 -27.20 -24.29 -1.23
CA ARG A 181 -27.28 -23.05 -2.04
C ARG A 181 -25.92 -22.43 -2.30
N LEU A 182 -24.87 -22.89 -1.63
CA LEU A 182 -23.48 -22.62 -1.97
C LEU A 182 -22.96 -23.64 -2.99
N THR A 183 -22.33 -23.16 -4.05
CA THR A 183 -21.52 -24.00 -4.94
C THR A 183 -20.11 -23.45 -5.04
N CYS A 184 -19.13 -24.28 -4.70
CA CYS A 184 -17.72 -23.94 -4.82
C CYS A 184 -17.21 -24.30 -6.21
N ILE A 185 -16.34 -23.45 -6.76
CA ILE A 185 -15.61 -23.69 -8.01
C ILE A 185 -14.12 -23.69 -7.67
N PHE A 186 -13.45 -24.78 -7.99
CA PHE A 186 -12.01 -24.92 -7.90
C PHE A 186 -11.42 -25.06 -9.30
N VAL A 187 -10.62 -24.08 -9.71
CA VAL A 187 -9.91 -24.08 -10.99
C VAL A 187 -8.50 -24.61 -10.76
N ASP A 188 -8.25 -25.84 -11.20
CA ASP A 188 -6.91 -26.41 -11.22
C ASP A 188 -6.13 -25.84 -12.39
N THR A 189 -5.27 -24.88 -12.05
CA THR A 189 -4.44 -24.15 -13.01
C THR A 189 -3.24 -24.95 -13.49
N GLY A 190 -2.93 -26.09 -12.86
CA GLY A 190 -1.67 -26.80 -13.08
C GLY A 190 -0.45 -26.04 -12.57
N LEU A 191 -0.62 -24.96 -11.79
CA LEU A 191 0.45 -24.17 -11.17
C LEU A 191 0.50 -24.34 -9.64
N LEU A 192 -0.20 -25.35 -9.12
CA LEU A 192 -0.30 -25.66 -7.69
C LEU A 192 0.84 -26.57 -7.22
N ARG A 193 0.99 -26.67 -5.89
CA ARG A 193 1.91 -27.62 -5.24
C ARG A 193 1.49 -29.06 -5.50
N HIS A 194 2.42 -29.99 -5.30
CA HIS A 194 2.13 -31.41 -5.39
C HIS A 194 1.00 -31.82 -4.43
N GLY A 195 0.03 -32.59 -4.93
CA GLY A 195 -1.14 -33.06 -4.17
C GLY A 195 -2.11 -31.96 -3.71
N GLU A 196 -1.93 -30.69 -4.10
CA GLU A 196 -2.78 -29.59 -3.64
C GLU A 196 -4.23 -29.75 -4.12
N ALA A 197 -4.41 -30.09 -5.40
CA ALA A 197 -5.73 -30.27 -6.00
C ALA A 197 -6.50 -31.41 -5.31
N ASP A 198 -5.85 -32.56 -5.12
CA ASP A 198 -6.45 -33.71 -4.43
C ASP A 198 -6.85 -33.37 -3.00
N ASN A 199 -5.99 -32.66 -2.25
CA ASN A 199 -6.29 -32.21 -0.90
C ASN A 199 -7.50 -31.27 -0.84
N VAL A 200 -7.65 -30.36 -1.81
CA VAL A 200 -8.82 -29.48 -1.90
C VAL A 200 -10.07 -30.30 -2.24
N ILE A 201 -9.99 -31.23 -3.18
CA ILE A 201 -11.13 -32.08 -3.56
C ILE A 201 -11.59 -32.91 -2.36
N GLN A 202 -10.66 -33.58 -1.68
CA GLN A 202 -10.95 -34.41 -0.50
C GLN A 202 -11.60 -33.57 0.61
N LEU A 203 -11.01 -32.43 0.96
CA LEU A 203 -11.54 -31.57 2.02
C LEU A 203 -12.98 -31.11 1.74
N PHE A 204 -13.27 -30.69 0.51
CA PHE A 204 -14.58 -30.11 0.20
C PHE A 204 -15.63 -31.16 -0.14
N ARG A 205 -15.29 -32.21 -0.90
CA ARG A 205 -16.25 -33.26 -1.28
C ARG A 205 -16.42 -34.31 -0.20
N ASP A 206 -15.33 -34.81 0.35
CA ASP A 206 -15.35 -36.00 1.20
C ASP A 206 -15.48 -35.62 2.69
N ASP A 207 -14.75 -34.60 3.14
CA ASP A 207 -14.82 -34.20 4.56
C ASP A 207 -16.01 -33.26 4.81
N PHE A 208 -16.15 -32.19 4.03
CA PHE A 208 -17.19 -31.18 4.24
C PHE A 208 -18.50 -31.42 3.49
N HIS A 209 -18.50 -32.31 2.49
CA HIS A 209 -19.68 -32.59 1.65
C HIS A 209 -20.30 -31.33 1.01
N ILE A 210 -19.46 -30.35 0.66
CA ILE A 210 -19.86 -29.10 0.01
C ILE A 210 -19.88 -29.29 -1.51
N PRO A 211 -20.92 -28.84 -2.23
CA PRO A 211 -20.96 -28.90 -3.69
C PRO A 211 -19.73 -28.25 -4.33
N LEU A 212 -18.95 -29.05 -5.08
CA LEU A 212 -17.69 -28.63 -5.69
C LEU A 212 -17.60 -28.95 -7.19
N VAL A 213 -17.57 -27.89 -8.00
CA VAL A 213 -17.17 -27.93 -9.41
C VAL A 213 -15.66 -27.90 -9.49
N HIS A 214 -15.07 -28.99 -9.96
CA HIS A 214 -13.63 -29.08 -10.21
C HIS A 214 -13.37 -28.87 -11.70
N CYS A 215 -12.71 -27.77 -12.06
CA CYS A 215 -12.36 -27.42 -13.43
C CYS A 215 -10.87 -27.68 -13.66
N GLN A 216 -10.57 -28.66 -14.51
CA GLN A 216 -9.21 -28.96 -14.95
C GLN A 216 -8.81 -28.03 -16.09
N ALA A 217 -7.86 -27.12 -15.83
CA ALA A 217 -7.47 -26.06 -16.76
C ALA A 217 -5.97 -26.02 -17.07
N THR A 218 -5.18 -26.98 -16.59
CA THR A 218 -3.72 -27.08 -16.78
C THR A 218 -3.28 -26.75 -18.20
N ASP A 219 -3.83 -27.42 -19.21
CA ASP A 219 -3.42 -27.22 -20.61
C ASP A 219 -3.68 -25.80 -21.12
N ARG A 220 -4.78 -25.16 -20.68
CA ARG A 220 -5.10 -23.77 -21.04
C ARG A 220 -4.07 -22.80 -20.45
N PHE A 221 -3.69 -23.00 -19.18
CA PHE A 221 -2.69 -22.17 -18.52
C PHE A 221 -1.30 -22.36 -19.11
N LEU A 222 -0.87 -23.60 -19.32
CA LEU A 222 0.44 -23.88 -19.92
C LEU A 222 0.53 -23.36 -21.36
N SER A 223 -0.53 -23.51 -22.15
CA SER A 223 -0.57 -22.95 -23.50
C SER A 223 -0.50 -21.43 -23.51
N ALA A 224 -1.20 -20.76 -22.58
CA ALA A 224 -1.18 -19.29 -22.47
C ALA A 224 0.14 -18.72 -21.92
N LEU A 225 0.88 -19.52 -21.15
CA LEU A 225 2.18 -19.15 -20.57
C LEU A 225 3.38 -19.55 -21.43
N LYS A 226 3.14 -20.22 -22.56
CA LYS A 226 4.19 -20.63 -23.49
C LYS A 226 5.00 -19.42 -23.96
N ASP A 227 6.32 -19.52 -23.87
CA ASP A 227 7.30 -18.50 -24.26
C ASP A 227 7.18 -17.16 -23.49
N VAL A 228 6.38 -17.10 -22.42
CA VAL A 228 6.24 -15.91 -21.57
C VAL A 228 7.28 -15.93 -20.46
N THR A 229 8.20 -14.97 -20.48
CA THR A 229 9.30 -14.88 -19.51
C THR A 229 9.10 -13.76 -18.47
N ASP A 230 8.47 -12.65 -18.87
CA ASP A 230 8.26 -11.48 -18.02
C ASP A 230 7.28 -11.79 -16.86
N PRO A 231 7.69 -11.61 -15.59
CA PRO A 231 6.88 -12.00 -14.43
C PRO A 231 5.56 -11.23 -14.31
N GLU A 232 5.53 -9.94 -14.69
CA GLU A 232 4.31 -9.14 -14.65
C GLU A 232 3.31 -9.56 -15.71
N THR A 233 3.80 -9.90 -16.90
CA THR A 233 2.99 -10.47 -17.98
C THR A 233 2.43 -11.83 -17.59
N LYS A 234 3.24 -12.72 -16.98
CA LYS A 234 2.75 -13.99 -16.43
C LYS A 234 1.61 -13.78 -15.43
N ARG A 235 1.77 -12.85 -14.47
CA ARG A 235 0.73 -12.52 -13.49
C ARG A 235 -0.58 -12.09 -14.15
N LYS A 236 -0.51 -11.18 -15.13
CA LYS A 236 -1.69 -10.68 -15.86
C LYS A 236 -2.39 -11.78 -16.65
N ILE A 237 -1.64 -12.64 -17.34
CA ILE A 237 -2.18 -13.76 -18.11
C ILE A 237 -2.90 -14.75 -17.17
N ILE A 238 -2.25 -15.15 -16.08
CA ILE A 238 -2.83 -16.10 -15.11
C ILE A 238 -4.10 -15.50 -14.49
N GLY A 239 -4.05 -14.26 -14.02
CA GLY A 239 -5.20 -13.60 -13.40
C GLY A 239 -6.39 -13.48 -14.36
N LYS A 240 -6.15 -13.05 -15.61
CA LYS A 240 -7.19 -12.94 -16.62
C LYS A 240 -7.81 -14.31 -16.95
N LEU A 241 -6.97 -15.30 -17.25
CA LEU A 241 -7.44 -16.63 -17.64
C LEU A 241 -8.21 -17.32 -16.51
N PHE A 242 -7.76 -17.14 -15.26
CA PHE A 242 -8.49 -17.63 -14.09
C PHE A 242 -9.90 -17.05 -14.01
N ILE A 243 -10.04 -15.73 -14.18
CA ILE A 243 -11.35 -15.05 -14.17
C ILE A 243 -12.23 -15.55 -15.33
N ASP A 244 -11.68 -15.63 -16.55
CA ASP A 244 -12.44 -16.10 -17.71
C ASP A 244 -12.98 -17.53 -17.50
N ILE A 245 -12.14 -18.44 -16.98
CA ILE A 245 -12.55 -19.82 -16.67
C ILE A 245 -13.56 -19.88 -15.52
N PHE A 246 -13.33 -19.10 -14.46
CA PHE A 246 -14.25 -19.04 -13.34
C PHE A 246 -15.65 -18.57 -13.78
N GLU A 247 -15.73 -17.55 -14.64
CA GLU A 247 -16.99 -17.07 -15.21
C GLU A 247 -17.66 -18.12 -16.10
N GLU A 248 -16.88 -18.79 -16.96
CA GLU A 248 -17.37 -19.90 -17.78
C GLU A 248 -18.04 -20.97 -16.90
N GLU A 249 -17.41 -21.39 -15.81
CA GLU A 249 -17.97 -22.39 -14.89
C GLU A 249 -19.15 -21.85 -14.06
N ALA A 250 -19.08 -20.60 -13.58
CA ALA A 250 -20.17 -19.98 -12.83
C ALA A 250 -21.45 -19.85 -13.67
N SER A 251 -21.31 -19.54 -14.97
CA SER A 251 -22.44 -19.43 -15.89
C SER A 251 -23.18 -20.76 -16.09
N LYS A 252 -22.47 -21.89 -16.05
CA LYS A 252 -23.06 -23.24 -16.20
C LYS A 252 -23.92 -23.65 -15.01
N ILE A 253 -23.63 -23.13 -13.81
CA ILE A 253 -24.41 -23.41 -12.59
C ILE A 253 -25.82 -22.82 -12.71
N GLY A 254 -25.94 -21.61 -13.28
CA GLY A 254 -27.20 -20.92 -13.51
C GLY A 254 -27.92 -20.44 -12.24
N GLY A 255 -28.55 -19.26 -12.33
CA GLY A 255 -29.32 -18.70 -11.21
C GLY A 255 -28.49 -18.37 -9.97
N VAL A 256 -27.26 -17.92 -10.17
CA VAL A 256 -26.37 -17.42 -9.11
C VAL A 256 -26.57 -15.91 -8.97
N ASP A 257 -26.81 -15.45 -7.74
CA ASP A 257 -27.03 -14.03 -7.44
C ASP A 257 -25.84 -13.38 -6.72
N PHE A 258 -25.00 -14.21 -6.10
CA PHE A 258 -23.92 -13.77 -5.23
C PHE A 258 -22.60 -14.47 -5.54
N LEU A 259 -21.50 -13.72 -5.45
CA LEU A 259 -20.13 -14.23 -5.38
C LEU A 259 -19.60 -14.08 -3.95
N ALA A 260 -19.09 -15.17 -3.41
CA ALA A 260 -18.36 -15.19 -2.15
C ALA A 260 -16.87 -14.89 -2.34
N GLN A 261 -16.31 -14.05 -1.47
CA GLN A 261 -14.88 -13.74 -1.43
C GLN A 261 -14.34 -13.84 0.00
N GLY A 262 -13.13 -14.36 0.15
CA GLY A 262 -12.39 -14.40 1.42
C GLY A 262 -11.64 -13.11 1.71
N THR A 263 -12.24 -11.95 1.44
CA THR A 263 -11.66 -10.62 1.72
C THR A 263 -11.42 -10.45 3.22
N LEU A 264 -10.23 -10.00 3.62
CA LEU A 264 -9.87 -9.77 5.02
C LEU A 264 -9.87 -8.28 5.37
N TYR A 265 -9.86 -7.96 6.66
CA TYR A 265 -9.86 -6.58 7.14
C TYR A 265 -8.65 -5.75 6.67
N PRO A 266 -7.41 -6.28 6.61
CA PRO A 266 -6.28 -5.56 6.01
C PRO A 266 -6.54 -5.16 4.55
N ASP A 267 -7.21 -6.02 3.77
CA ASP A 267 -7.51 -5.72 2.37
C ASP A 267 -8.53 -4.56 2.27
N VAL A 268 -9.47 -4.49 3.21
CA VAL A 268 -10.43 -3.38 3.32
C VAL A 268 -9.71 -2.08 3.69
N ILE A 269 -8.82 -2.10 4.69
CA ILE A 269 -8.06 -0.90 5.11
C ILE A 269 -7.21 -0.37 3.95
N GLU A 270 -6.47 -1.25 3.27
CA GLU A 270 -5.69 -0.87 2.10
C GLU A 270 -6.57 -0.27 1.01
N SER A 271 -7.74 -0.85 0.74
CA SER A 271 -8.67 -0.34 -0.27
C SER A 271 -9.28 1.03 0.06
N VAL A 272 -9.48 1.34 1.35
CA VAL A 272 -9.95 2.65 1.82
C VAL A 272 -8.82 3.68 1.77
N SER A 273 -7.58 3.25 2.02
CA SER A 273 -6.36 4.07 1.96
C SER A 273 -6.01 4.50 0.53
N LEU A 274 -6.44 3.75 -0.49
CA LEU A 274 -6.33 4.11 -1.92
C LEU A 274 -7.10 5.38 -2.30
N ALA A 275 -7.98 5.89 -1.43
CA ALA A 275 -8.70 7.14 -1.65
C ALA A 275 -7.86 8.41 -1.31
N GLY A 276 -6.63 8.28 -0.79
CA GLY A 276 -5.88 9.41 -0.24
C GLY A 276 -4.34 9.43 -0.42
N GLY A 277 -3.74 8.65 -1.33
CA GLY A 277 -2.27 8.70 -1.49
C GLY A 277 -1.74 7.95 -2.71
N SER A 278 -0.66 8.49 -3.30
CA SER A 278 0.00 7.99 -4.51
C SER A 278 0.90 6.78 -4.25
N GLU A 279 0.31 5.62 -3.93
CA GLU A 279 1.00 4.34 -4.06
C GLU A 279 0.30 3.47 -5.11
N VAL A 280 1.01 3.38 -6.23
CA VAL A 280 0.54 2.91 -7.52
C VAL A 280 0.78 1.40 -7.61
N THR A 281 -0.28 0.65 -7.93
CA THR A 281 -0.26 -0.65 -8.64
C THR A 281 0.26 -1.92 -7.94
N ILE A 282 0.11 -2.08 -6.63
CA ILE A 282 0.43 -3.35 -5.97
C ILE A 282 -0.84 -3.83 -5.26
N LYS A 283 -1.45 -4.92 -5.74
CA LYS A 283 -2.71 -5.58 -5.29
C LYS A 283 -4.03 -5.23 -6.00
N SER A 284 -3.99 -4.93 -7.31
CA SER A 284 -5.23 -4.85 -8.12
C SER A 284 -5.95 -6.19 -8.38
N HIS A 285 -5.52 -7.31 -7.79
CA HIS A 285 -6.04 -8.65 -8.14
C HIS A 285 -6.20 -9.63 -6.97
N HIS A 286 -6.28 -9.15 -5.72
CA HIS A 286 -6.65 -10.00 -4.59
C HIS A 286 -7.91 -9.47 -3.92
N ASN A 287 -8.96 -10.28 -3.94
CA ASN A 287 -10.25 -10.23 -3.22
C ASN A 287 -11.07 -8.92 -3.22
N VAL A 288 -10.49 -7.75 -3.46
CA VAL A 288 -11.13 -6.43 -3.29
C VAL A 288 -11.14 -5.61 -4.59
N GLY A 289 -10.47 -6.12 -5.64
CA GLY A 289 -10.69 -5.65 -7.00
C GLY A 289 -12.07 -6.14 -7.46
N GLY A 290 -13.06 -5.24 -7.40
CA GLY A 290 -14.45 -5.55 -7.73
C GLY A 290 -14.61 -6.39 -9.00
N LEU A 291 -15.68 -7.18 -9.02
CA LEU A 291 -16.07 -8.04 -10.12
C LEU A 291 -15.95 -7.33 -11.48
N PRO A 292 -15.46 -8.00 -12.53
CA PRO A 292 -15.64 -7.54 -13.91
C PRO A 292 -17.08 -7.05 -14.12
N GLU A 293 -17.27 -5.86 -14.72
CA GLU A 293 -18.61 -5.26 -14.92
C GLU A 293 -19.63 -6.24 -15.57
N ARG A 294 -19.12 -7.24 -16.30
CA ARG A 294 -19.90 -8.31 -16.94
C ARG A 294 -20.52 -9.34 -15.99
N MET A 295 -20.06 -9.47 -14.74
CA MET A 295 -20.46 -10.59 -13.87
C MET A 295 -21.83 -10.40 -13.19
N ASN A 296 -22.36 -9.18 -13.06
CA ASN A 296 -23.69 -8.88 -12.47
C ASN A 296 -24.06 -9.68 -11.19
N LEU A 297 -23.07 -10.02 -10.35
CA LEU A 297 -23.24 -10.70 -9.06
C LEU A 297 -23.06 -9.72 -7.90
N ARG A 298 -23.77 -9.96 -6.79
CA ARG A 298 -23.58 -9.24 -5.52
C ARG A 298 -22.49 -9.91 -4.68
N LEU A 299 -21.76 -9.16 -3.87
CA LEU A 299 -20.66 -9.72 -3.06
C LEU A 299 -21.12 -10.20 -1.67
N VAL A 300 -20.57 -11.33 -1.23
CA VAL A 300 -20.63 -11.84 0.16
C VAL A 300 -19.20 -11.99 0.67
N GLU A 301 -18.80 -11.14 1.61
CA GLU A 301 -17.42 -11.05 2.11
C GLU A 301 -17.40 -11.29 3.62
N PRO A 302 -17.58 -12.54 4.09
CA PRO A 302 -17.88 -12.78 5.50
C PRO A 302 -16.67 -12.64 6.43
N LEU A 303 -15.46 -12.54 5.88
CA LEU A 303 -14.21 -12.38 6.64
C LEU A 303 -13.70 -10.94 6.67
N ARG A 304 -14.47 -9.99 6.12
CA ARG A 304 -14.05 -8.59 5.90
C ARG A 304 -13.70 -7.83 7.19
N ASP A 305 -14.16 -8.31 8.33
CA ASP A 305 -13.93 -7.70 9.66
C ASP A 305 -12.81 -8.42 10.44
N LEU A 306 -12.16 -9.43 9.86
CA LEU A 306 -11.18 -10.27 10.53
C LEU A 306 -9.74 -10.06 10.04
N PHE A 307 -8.79 -10.20 10.97
CA PHE A 307 -7.38 -10.39 10.68
C PHE A 307 -7.04 -11.86 10.39
N LYS A 308 -5.84 -12.10 9.82
CA LYS A 308 -5.42 -13.42 9.33
C LYS A 308 -5.31 -14.48 10.43
N ASP A 309 -4.87 -14.08 11.61
CA ASP A 309 -4.81 -14.90 12.82
C ASP A 309 -6.21 -15.28 13.31
N GLU A 310 -7.16 -14.35 13.31
CA GLU A 310 -8.56 -14.61 13.66
C GLU A 310 -9.22 -15.59 12.67
N VAL A 311 -8.97 -15.43 11.37
CA VAL A 311 -9.42 -16.38 10.34
C VAL A 311 -8.89 -17.79 10.61
N ARG A 312 -7.65 -17.92 11.11
CA ARG A 312 -7.09 -19.22 11.49
C ARG A 312 -7.80 -19.81 12.70
N VAL A 313 -8.11 -19.01 13.71
CA VAL A 313 -8.88 -19.45 14.89
C VAL A 313 -10.29 -19.88 14.46
N LEU A 314 -10.97 -19.08 13.64
CA LEU A 314 -12.28 -19.40 13.09
C LEU A 314 -12.24 -20.67 12.23
N GLY A 315 -11.19 -20.88 11.45
CA GLY A 315 -11.03 -22.11 10.67
C GLY A 315 -10.99 -23.37 11.54
N LYS A 316 -10.28 -23.33 12.68
CA LYS A 316 -10.28 -24.44 13.65
C LYS A 316 -11.66 -24.67 14.24
N GLU A 317 -12.37 -23.60 14.59
CA GLU A 317 -13.74 -23.65 15.13
C GLU A 317 -14.75 -24.24 14.13
N LEU A 318 -14.53 -24.00 12.84
CA LEU A 318 -15.31 -24.56 11.74
C LEU A 318 -14.91 -26.01 11.36
N GLY A 319 -13.98 -26.62 12.10
CA GLY A 319 -13.54 -28.00 11.91
C GLY A 319 -12.45 -28.21 10.86
N LEU A 320 -11.77 -27.15 10.38
CA LEU A 320 -10.59 -27.33 9.55
C LEU A 320 -9.45 -27.90 10.38
N SER A 321 -8.70 -28.86 9.81
CA SER A 321 -7.56 -29.47 10.48
C SER A 321 -6.47 -28.44 10.79
N ALA A 322 -5.74 -28.65 11.90
CA ALA A 322 -4.64 -27.78 12.28
C ALA A 322 -3.56 -27.67 11.19
N SER A 323 -3.32 -28.77 10.46
CA SER A 323 -2.39 -28.80 9.33
C SER A 323 -2.85 -27.96 8.15
N TYR A 324 -4.17 -27.81 7.92
CA TYR A 324 -4.70 -26.96 6.86
C TYR A 324 -4.67 -25.47 7.22
N VAL A 325 -5.05 -25.15 8.47
CA VAL A 325 -5.06 -23.78 8.99
C VAL A 325 -3.64 -23.20 9.12
N GLY A 326 -2.68 -24.04 9.53
CA GLY A 326 -1.28 -23.65 9.73
C GLY A 326 -0.47 -23.49 8.44
N ARG A 327 -1.05 -23.72 7.26
CA ARG A 327 -0.30 -23.68 5.99
C ARG A 327 0.34 -22.32 5.74
N HIS A 328 1.55 -22.36 5.21
CA HIS A 328 2.23 -21.18 4.69
C HIS A 328 1.42 -20.58 3.52
N PRO A 329 1.41 -19.23 3.41
CA PRO A 329 0.70 -18.56 2.33
C PRO A 329 1.27 -18.97 0.97
N PHE A 330 0.36 -19.22 0.02
CA PHE A 330 0.69 -19.60 -1.34
C PHE A 330 0.21 -18.50 -2.31
N PRO A 331 1.06 -18.04 -3.24
CA PRO A 331 0.71 -16.93 -4.13
C PRO A 331 -0.37 -17.34 -5.15
N GLY A 332 -1.23 -16.40 -5.56
CA GLY A 332 -2.26 -16.64 -6.58
C GLY A 332 -1.72 -17.19 -7.90
N PRO A 333 -0.65 -16.61 -8.48
CA PRO A 333 0.03 -17.16 -9.66
C PRO A 333 0.75 -18.52 -9.44
N GLY A 334 0.72 -19.04 -8.22
CA GLY A 334 1.31 -20.32 -7.84
C GLY A 334 2.81 -20.44 -8.14
N LEU A 335 3.19 -21.59 -8.69
CA LEU A 335 4.57 -21.91 -9.03
C LEU A 335 5.13 -21.04 -10.18
N ALA A 336 4.30 -20.37 -10.98
CA ALA A 336 4.76 -19.58 -12.13
C ALA A 336 5.66 -18.39 -11.76
N ILE A 337 5.53 -17.85 -10.54
CA ILE A 337 6.42 -16.80 -10.01
C ILE A 337 7.61 -17.35 -9.22
N ARG A 338 7.68 -18.67 -9.04
CA ARG A 338 8.80 -19.40 -8.44
C ARG A 338 9.72 -20.04 -9.48
N ILE A 339 9.42 -19.83 -10.77
CA ILE A 339 10.24 -20.22 -11.91
C ILE A 339 10.49 -18.93 -12.71
N PRO A 340 11.65 -18.27 -12.57
CA PRO A 340 12.02 -17.15 -13.43
C PRO A 340 12.17 -17.63 -14.88
N GLY A 341 11.71 -16.82 -15.82
CA GLY A 341 11.68 -17.19 -17.24
C GLY A 341 10.42 -17.98 -17.62
N ASP A 342 10.57 -18.82 -18.64
CA ASP A 342 9.52 -19.61 -19.28
C ASP A 342 9.07 -20.79 -18.40
N ILE A 343 7.77 -21.10 -18.49
CA ILE A 343 7.11 -22.15 -17.72
C ILE A 343 6.86 -23.35 -18.62
N THR A 344 7.34 -24.53 -18.20
CA THR A 344 7.07 -25.81 -18.86
C THR A 344 6.59 -26.85 -17.86
N ALA A 345 5.96 -27.92 -18.33
CA ALA A 345 5.47 -29.00 -17.47
C ALA A 345 6.63 -29.66 -16.70
N GLU A 346 7.75 -29.89 -17.37
CA GLU A 346 8.94 -30.52 -16.79
C GLU A 346 9.51 -29.67 -15.63
N LYS A 347 9.58 -28.34 -15.81
CA LYS A 347 10.04 -27.41 -14.76
C LYS A 347 9.10 -27.38 -13.57
N LEU A 348 7.80 -27.45 -13.81
CA LEU A 348 6.79 -27.48 -12.74
C LEU A 348 6.87 -28.76 -11.93
N ASP A 349 6.99 -29.91 -12.60
CA ASP A 349 7.11 -31.20 -11.94
C ASP A 349 8.40 -31.32 -11.14
N LEU A 350 9.50 -30.81 -11.69
CA LEU A 350 10.76 -30.72 -10.97
C LEU A 350 10.64 -29.85 -9.73
N LEU A 351 10.11 -28.63 -9.87
CA LEU A 351 9.94 -27.73 -8.73
C LEU A 351 9.01 -28.33 -7.67
N ARG A 352 7.96 -29.06 -8.06
CA ARG A 352 7.08 -29.77 -7.12
C ARG A 352 7.83 -30.82 -6.30
N LYS A 353 8.64 -31.66 -6.94
CA LYS A 353 9.47 -32.66 -6.24
C LYS A 353 10.39 -31.99 -5.22
N VAL A 354 11.09 -30.93 -5.64
CA VAL A 354 12.01 -30.17 -4.77
C VAL A 354 11.27 -29.51 -3.59
N ASP A 355 10.12 -28.88 -3.82
CA ASP A 355 9.32 -28.22 -2.78
C ASP A 355 8.76 -29.25 -1.78
N VAL A 356 8.37 -30.45 -2.23
CA VAL A 356 7.93 -31.55 -1.35
C VAL A 356 9.04 -31.96 -0.38
N ILE A 357 10.26 -32.20 -0.88
CA ILE A 357 11.40 -32.62 -0.04
C ILE A 357 11.72 -31.55 0.99
N PHE A 358 11.81 -30.28 0.56
CA PHE A 358 12.15 -29.18 1.45
C PHE A 358 11.11 -28.99 2.56
N LEU A 359 9.82 -29.01 2.22
CA LEU A 359 8.75 -28.86 3.19
C LEU A 359 8.61 -30.08 4.12
N ASP A 360 8.90 -31.29 3.63
CA ASP A 360 8.94 -32.51 4.44
C ASP A 360 10.05 -32.44 5.49
N GLU A 361 11.27 -32.04 5.12
CA GLU A 361 12.38 -31.84 6.06
C GLU A 361 12.09 -30.78 7.12
N ILE A 362 11.49 -29.64 6.72
CA ILE A 362 11.05 -28.60 7.65
C ILE A 362 10.05 -29.14 8.68
N ARG A 363 9.09 -29.98 8.23
CA ARG A 363 8.08 -30.58 9.13
C ARG A 363 8.71 -31.61 10.07
N LYS A 364 9.56 -32.50 9.55
CA LYS A 364 10.30 -33.50 10.36
C LYS A 364 11.16 -32.86 11.43
N ALA A 365 11.72 -31.68 11.15
CA ALA A 365 12.50 -30.91 12.11
C ALA A 365 11.65 -30.07 13.09
N GLY A 366 10.31 -30.10 12.99
CA GLY A 366 9.41 -29.30 13.82
C GLY A 366 9.56 -27.78 13.62
N LEU A 367 10.02 -27.36 12.43
CA LEU A 367 10.31 -25.96 12.12
C LEU A 367 9.18 -25.26 11.36
N TYR A 368 8.18 -26.00 10.88
CA TYR A 368 7.14 -25.47 9.99
C TYR A 368 6.39 -24.28 10.58
N ASP A 369 5.98 -24.37 11.85
CA ASP A 369 5.22 -23.32 12.54
C ASP A 369 6.12 -22.17 13.03
N LYS A 370 7.45 -22.37 13.07
CA LYS A 370 8.42 -21.33 13.41
C LYS A 370 8.78 -20.45 12.20
N ILE A 371 8.50 -20.94 11.00
CA ILE A 371 8.76 -20.27 9.75
C ILE A 371 7.46 -19.66 9.24
N TRP A 372 7.50 -18.38 8.85
CA TRP A 372 6.32 -17.71 8.29
C TRP A 372 5.99 -18.21 6.88
N GLN A 373 7.02 -18.38 6.06
CA GLN A 373 6.88 -18.89 4.70
C GLN A 373 8.16 -19.61 4.26
N ALA A 374 8.03 -20.85 3.76
CA ALA A 374 9.08 -21.60 3.11
C ALA A 374 8.66 -22.10 1.72
N PHE A 375 9.58 -22.06 0.75
CA PHE A 375 9.41 -22.62 -0.58
C PHE A 375 10.71 -22.71 -1.38
N SER A 376 10.69 -23.51 -2.43
CA SER A 376 11.77 -23.62 -3.41
C SER A 376 11.52 -22.74 -4.65
N VAL A 377 12.60 -22.32 -5.31
CA VAL A 377 12.61 -21.55 -6.57
C VAL A 377 13.54 -22.25 -7.55
N LEU A 378 13.08 -22.50 -8.77
CA LEU A 378 13.92 -23.12 -9.81
C LEU A 378 14.60 -22.02 -10.62
N LEU A 379 15.93 -22.03 -10.72
CA LEU A 379 16.70 -20.97 -11.38
C LEU A 379 16.90 -21.27 -12.88
N PRO A 380 16.91 -20.24 -13.75
CA PRO A 380 17.12 -20.40 -15.19
C PRO A 380 18.62 -20.56 -15.53
N VAL A 381 19.37 -21.30 -14.72
CA VAL A 381 20.79 -21.57 -14.92
C VAL A 381 21.03 -23.06 -14.86
N LYS A 382 21.93 -23.54 -15.72
CA LYS A 382 22.44 -24.90 -15.66
C LYS A 382 23.81 -24.92 -15.01
N THR A 383 24.05 -25.97 -14.25
CA THR A 383 25.28 -26.19 -13.50
C THR A 383 25.80 -27.60 -13.78
N VAL A 384 27.10 -27.77 -13.62
CA VAL A 384 27.76 -29.04 -13.92
C VAL A 384 27.86 -29.85 -12.66
N GLY A 385 27.29 -31.06 -12.68
CA GLY A 385 27.37 -32.05 -11.62
C GLY A 385 28.23 -33.25 -12.03
N VAL A 386 28.57 -34.07 -11.04
CA VAL A 386 29.15 -35.41 -11.24
C VAL A 386 28.30 -36.37 -10.41
N MET A 387 27.52 -37.22 -11.08
CA MET A 387 26.82 -38.35 -10.45
C MET A 387 27.49 -39.65 -10.89
N GLY A 388 28.12 -40.34 -9.93
CA GLY A 388 28.97 -41.50 -10.23
C GLY A 388 30.15 -41.10 -11.13
N ASP A 389 30.26 -41.72 -12.31
CA ASP A 389 31.35 -41.49 -13.28
C ASP A 389 30.93 -40.59 -14.48
N ALA A 390 29.68 -40.12 -14.54
CA ALA A 390 29.17 -39.32 -15.65
C ALA A 390 29.05 -37.83 -15.28
N ARG A 391 29.33 -36.96 -16.26
CA ARG A 391 29.06 -35.51 -16.16
C ARG A 391 27.59 -35.24 -16.46
N THR A 392 27.00 -34.40 -15.64
CA THR A 392 25.60 -34.01 -15.76
C THR A 392 25.44 -32.49 -15.81
N TYR A 393 24.34 -32.03 -16.42
CA TYR A 393 24.09 -30.61 -16.70
C TYR A 393 22.65 -30.24 -16.32
N ASP A 394 22.42 -29.95 -15.05
CA ASP A 394 21.06 -29.75 -14.53
C ASP A 394 20.77 -28.35 -14.03
N GLN A 395 19.49 -28.12 -13.78
CA GLN A 395 18.98 -26.86 -13.26
C GLN A 395 19.30 -26.70 -11.78
N ALA A 396 19.75 -25.50 -11.41
CA ALA A 396 19.90 -25.14 -10.02
C ALA A 396 18.58 -24.72 -9.37
N CYS A 397 18.40 -24.98 -8.09
CA CYS A 397 17.30 -24.44 -7.29
C CYS A 397 17.81 -23.59 -6.11
N ALA A 398 16.94 -22.72 -5.59
CA ALA A 398 17.18 -21.92 -4.40
C ALA A 398 16.09 -22.23 -3.35
N LEU A 399 16.49 -22.37 -2.09
CA LEU A 399 15.60 -22.56 -0.96
C LEU A 399 15.36 -21.21 -0.28
N ARG A 400 14.08 -20.84 -0.07
CA ARG A 400 13.70 -19.61 0.60
C ARG A 400 12.86 -19.91 1.82
N ALA A 401 13.30 -19.43 2.99
CA ALA A 401 12.52 -19.45 4.22
C ALA A 401 12.68 -18.13 4.97
N VAL A 402 11.57 -17.58 5.47
CA VAL A 402 11.56 -16.31 6.18
C VAL A 402 10.72 -16.36 7.46
N THR A 403 11.11 -15.57 8.46
CA THR A 403 10.30 -15.20 9.63
C THR A 403 9.75 -13.81 9.44
N SER A 404 8.53 -13.58 9.92
CA SER A 404 7.84 -12.30 9.84
C SER A 404 6.80 -12.21 10.95
N SER A 405 6.60 -11.01 11.50
CA SER A 405 5.55 -10.71 12.48
C SER A 405 4.28 -10.17 11.82
N ASP A 406 4.39 -9.47 10.69
CA ASP A 406 3.32 -8.67 10.08
C ASP A 406 3.18 -8.88 8.56
N GLY A 407 4.02 -9.73 7.94
CA GLY A 407 4.08 -9.93 6.50
C GLY A 407 4.64 -8.76 5.70
N MET A 408 4.87 -7.60 6.32
CA MET A 408 5.44 -6.39 5.73
C MET A 408 6.96 -6.34 5.91
N THR A 409 7.47 -6.86 7.03
CA THR A 409 8.89 -7.02 7.31
C THR A 409 9.24 -8.50 7.44
N ALA A 410 10.33 -8.94 6.82
CA ALA A 410 10.74 -10.34 6.84
C ALA A 410 12.25 -10.47 7.03
N ARG A 411 12.65 -11.45 7.84
CA ARG A 411 14.05 -11.87 8.01
C ARG A 411 14.23 -13.28 7.48
N ILE A 412 15.42 -13.61 7.02
CA ILE A 412 15.76 -14.99 6.61
C ILE A 412 15.70 -15.88 7.85
N TYR A 413 15.13 -17.09 7.72
CA TYR A 413 15.17 -18.08 8.78
C TYR A 413 16.59 -18.65 8.92
N PRO A 414 17.23 -18.58 10.11
CA PRO A 414 18.60 -19.05 10.30
C PRO A 414 18.63 -20.57 10.43
N PHE A 415 18.67 -21.30 9.31
CA PHE A 415 18.87 -22.75 9.35
C PHE A 415 20.28 -23.11 9.80
N GLU A 416 20.39 -24.21 10.56
CA GLU A 416 21.66 -24.87 10.81
C GLU A 416 22.23 -25.44 9.50
N ILE A 417 23.56 -25.38 9.31
CA ILE A 417 24.22 -25.87 8.10
C ILE A 417 23.92 -27.36 7.87
N SER A 418 23.93 -28.16 8.94
CA SER A 418 23.63 -29.60 8.87
C SER A 418 22.21 -29.91 8.40
N PHE A 419 21.25 -29.02 8.64
CA PHE A 419 19.90 -29.15 8.09
C PHE A 419 19.92 -28.93 6.57
N LEU A 420 20.64 -27.90 6.11
CA LEU A 420 20.75 -27.57 4.69
C LEU A 420 21.46 -28.68 3.91
N GLU A 421 22.57 -29.23 4.45
CA GLU A 421 23.29 -30.36 3.84
C GLU A 421 22.38 -31.58 3.64
N ARG A 422 21.55 -31.90 4.64
CA ARG A 422 20.60 -33.03 4.55
C ARG A 422 19.53 -32.78 3.51
N VAL A 423 18.95 -31.58 3.48
CA VAL A 423 17.96 -31.18 2.47
C VAL A 423 18.56 -31.23 1.07
N ALA A 424 19.77 -30.69 0.89
CA ALA A 424 20.48 -30.69 -0.38
C ALA A 424 20.76 -32.12 -0.88
N GLY A 425 21.26 -32.99 0.01
CA GLY A 425 21.49 -34.40 -0.31
C GLY A 425 20.21 -35.11 -0.75
N ARG A 426 19.07 -34.87 -0.08
CA ARG A 426 17.79 -35.45 -0.50
C ARG A 426 17.30 -34.92 -1.84
N ILE A 427 17.37 -33.61 -2.06
CA ILE A 427 16.96 -33.01 -3.34
C ILE A 427 17.78 -33.59 -4.49
N ILE A 428 19.11 -33.66 -4.34
CA ILE A 428 20.00 -34.18 -5.39
C ILE A 428 19.66 -35.64 -5.72
N ASN A 429 19.47 -36.47 -4.69
CA ASN A 429 19.26 -37.91 -4.88
C ASN A 429 17.82 -38.31 -5.28
N GLU A 430 16.80 -37.60 -4.79
CA GLU A 430 15.39 -37.98 -4.94
C GLU A 430 14.66 -37.18 -6.04
N ALA A 431 15.10 -35.94 -6.32
CA ALA A 431 14.44 -35.10 -7.33
C ALA A 431 15.03 -35.28 -8.74
N GLU A 432 16.06 -36.14 -8.89
CA GLU A 432 16.83 -36.34 -10.13
C GLU A 432 17.38 -34.99 -10.66
N THR A 433 18.01 -34.21 -9.76
CA THR A 433 18.68 -32.95 -10.11
C THR A 433 20.14 -32.96 -9.70
N ASP A 434 21.04 -32.70 -10.64
CA ASP A 434 22.48 -32.83 -10.48
C ASP A 434 23.18 -31.62 -9.84
N SER A 435 22.44 -30.59 -9.41
CA SER A 435 23.07 -29.40 -8.83
C SER A 435 22.14 -28.59 -7.94
N LEU A 436 22.48 -28.50 -6.65
CA LEU A 436 22.08 -27.37 -5.84
C LEU A 436 23.15 -26.28 -5.91
N LEU A 437 22.74 -25.06 -6.20
CA LEU A 437 23.46 -23.93 -5.64
C LEU A 437 23.11 -23.90 -4.16
N GLU A 438 24.06 -24.25 -3.29
CA GLU A 438 24.07 -23.78 -1.91
C GLU A 438 24.35 -22.26 -1.92
N GLY A 439 23.41 -21.52 -2.48
CA GLY A 439 23.35 -20.09 -2.44
C GLY A 439 22.28 -19.73 -1.45
N ALA A 440 22.67 -19.46 -0.21
CA ALA A 440 21.96 -18.46 0.56
C ALA A 440 21.79 -17.25 -0.39
N VAL A 441 20.55 -16.95 -0.80
CA VAL A 441 20.29 -15.63 -1.36
C VAL A 441 20.49 -14.67 -0.20
N TYR A 442 21.75 -14.23 -0.05
CA TYR A 442 22.17 -13.10 0.76
C TYR A 442 21.44 -11.86 0.23
N GLY A 443 20.23 -11.67 0.73
CA GLY A 443 19.50 -10.41 0.64
C GLY A 443 19.70 -9.64 1.94
N HIS A 444 20.90 -9.13 2.20
CA HIS A 444 21.02 -8.00 3.12
C HIS A 444 20.42 -6.78 2.42
N LYS A 445 19.11 -6.54 2.63
CA LYS A 445 18.47 -5.21 2.78
C LYS A 445 16.96 -5.31 2.57
N SER A 446 16.21 -4.78 3.54
CA SER A 446 14.81 -4.38 3.41
C SER A 446 14.63 -3.50 2.16
N PRO A 447 13.59 -3.67 1.32
CA PRO A 447 13.42 -2.87 0.11
C PRO A 447 12.91 -1.45 0.40
N PRO A 448 13.19 -0.41 -0.44
CA PRO A 448 14.10 -0.30 -1.60
C PRO A 448 15.05 0.95 -1.54
N PRO A 449 15.98 1.25 -2.51
CA PRO A 449 16.22 0.62 -3.83
C PRO A 449 17.68 0.20 -4.18
N ALA A 450 17.75 -0.72 -5.16
CA ALA A 450 18.69 -0.90 -6.29
C ALA A 450 20.21 -1.21 -6.12
N HIS A 451 20.59 -2.31 -6.81
CA HIS A 451 21.74 -2.53 -7.70
C HIS A 451 23.11 -1.90 -7.39
N HIS A 452 24.11 -2.73 -7.10
CA HIS A 452 25.39 -2.87 -7.84
C HIS A 452 26.37 -3.73 -7.00
N ALA A 453 27.13 -4.56 -7.70
CA ALA A 453 28.05 -5.54 -7.14
C ALA A 453 29.22 -4.90 -6.37
N ALA A 454 29.59 -5.50 -5.23
CA ALA A 454 30.92 -5.37 -4.65
C ALA A 454 31.27 -6.68 -3.93
N VAL A 455 32.29 -7.37 -4.46
CA VAL A 455 32.93 -8.54 -3.88
C VAL A 455 33.96 -8.06 -2.85
N PRO A 456 33.98 -8.53 -1.60
CA PRO A 456 35.16 -8.43 -0.75
C PRO A 456 36.03 -9.67 -0.94
N HIS A 457 37.17 -9.49 -1.60
CA HIS A 457 38.25 -10.47 -1.66
C HIS A 457 38.95 -10.57 -0.30
N HIS A 458 39.03 -11.78 0.26
CA HIS A 458 40.10 -12.16 1.18
C HIS A 458 40.71 -13.49 0.73
N HIS A 459 41.91 -13.42 0.16
CA HIS A 459 42.85 -14.54 0.12
C HIS A 459 44.17 -14.09 0.76
N PRO A 460 44.86 -14.94 1.54
CA PRO A 460 46.21 -14.68 2.03
C PRO A 460 47.27 -14.93 0.93
N ALA A 461 48.47 -14.40 1.20
CA ALA A 461 49.54 -14.07 0.26
C ALA A 461 50.34 -15.25 -0.36
N ALA A 462 50.62 -15.12 -1.68
CA ALA A 462 51.91 -15.09 -2.43
C ALA A 462 53.08 -16.06 -2.05
N PRO A 463 53.95 -16.54 -3.01
CA PRO A 463 54.71 -15.66 -3.93
C PRO A 463 55.09 -16.12 -5.37
N ALA A 464 55.17 -15.09 -6.24
CA ALA A 464 56.18 -14.73 -7.25
C ALA A 464 56.54 -15.61 -8.48
N LYS A 465 56.40 -15.01 -9.69
CA LYS A 465 57.51 -14.69 -10.64
C LYS A 465 57.06 -13.81 -11.83
N GLN A 466 58.02 -13.02 -12.35
CA GLN A 466 57.92 -11.82 -13.21
C GLN A 466 57.87 -12.09 -14.74
N LYS A 467 57.31 -11.14 -15.55
CA LYS A 467 58.01 -10.37 -16.63
C LYS A 467 57.10 -9.45 -17.53
N LYS A 468 57.25 -8.12 -17.34
CA LYS A 468 57.45 -6.95 -18.27
C LYS A 468 56.88 -6.82 -19.73
N THR A 469 55.92 -5.87 -19.91
CA THR A 469 55.78 -4.66 -20.84
C THR A 469 55.75 -4.75 -22.41
N PRO A 470 55.31 -3.71 -23.20
CA PRO A 470 54.30 -2.60 -23.01
C PRO A 470 53.42 -2.15 -24.26
N ALA A 471 52.37 -1.34 -23.98
CA ALA A 471 51.76 -0.15 -24.67
C ALA A 471 51.21 -0.11 -26.14
N SER A 472 49.94 0.35 -26.32
CA SER A 472 49.54 1.57 -27.10
C SER A 472 48.00 1.80 -27.17
N GLU A 473 47.59 3.07 -27.20
CA GLU A 473 46.25 3.67 -27.50
C GLU A 473 46.52 4.94 -28.37
N PRO A 474 45.57 5.73 -28.97
CA PRO A 474 44.08 5.73 -29.01
C PRO A 474 43.45 6.14 -30.40
N LYS A 475 42.09 6.32 -30.51
CA LYS A 475 41.36 7.50 -31.12
C LYS A 475 39.84 7.34 -31.35
N ALA A 476 39.12 8.47 -31.27
CA ALA A 476 37.65 8.68 -31.28
C ALA A 476 37.06 9.27 -32.59
N ALA A 477 35.72 9.22 -32.80
CA ALA A 477 34.97 10.04 -33.78
C ALA A 477 33.45 10.21 -33.45
N GLN A 478 32.85 11.30 -33.97
CA GLN A 478 31.66 12.08 -33.53
C GLN A 478 30.28 11.75 -34.19
N ALA A 479 29.21 12.40 -33.68
CA ALA A 479 27.78 12.34 -34.03
C ALA A 479 27.26 13.42 -35.01
N LYS A 480 26.05 13.24 -35.60
CA LYS A 480 25.23 14.23 -36.35
C LYS A 480 23.71 14.11 -36.07
N GLU A 481 23.00 15.23 -36.21
CA GLU A 481 21.62 15.63 -35.77
C GLU A 481 20.39 15.14 -36.59
N THR A 482 19.16 15.45 -36.10
CA THR A 482 17.85 15.38 -36.82
C THR A 482 16.86 16.50 -36.32
N PRO A 483 15.70 16.82 -36.97
CA PRO A 483 15.30 18.19 -37.37
C PRO A 483 14.01 18.76 -36.69
N LYS A 484 13.70 20.05 -36.99
CA LYS A 484 12.64 20.94 -36.40
C LYS A 484 11.18 20.68 -36.86
N LEU A 485 10.20 21.08 -36.01
CA LEU A 485 8.74 21.01 -36.24
C LEU A 485 8.07 22.42 -36.28
N VAL A 486 7.01 22.54 -37.10
CA VAL A 486 6.25 23.75 -37.52
C VAL A 486 5.08 24.10 -36.55
N SER A 487 4.70 25.37 -36.43
CA SER A 487 3.61 25.88 -35.56
C SER A 487 2.20 25.83 -36.19
N LEU A 488 1.15 25.68 -35.34
CA LEU A 488 -0.28 25.59 -35.69
C LEU A 488 -1.05 26.90 -35.40
N PRO A 489 -2.18 27.17 -36.09
CA PRO A 489 -2.92 28.42 -35.99
C PRO A 489 -3.79 28.55 -34.71
N PRO A 490 -4.06 29.78 -34.25
CA PRO A 490 -4.78 30.06 -33.00
C PRO A 490 -6.30 29.76 -33.10
N ALA A 491 -6.91 29.44 -31.95
CA ALA A 491 -8.32 29.07 -31.82
C ALA A 491 -9.27 30.28 -31.94
N PRO A 492 -10.48 30.13 -32.53
CA PRO A 492 -11.44 31.21 -32.71
C PRO A 492 -12.23 31.57 -31.43
N ASN A 493 -12.70 32.82 -31.34
CA ASN A 493 -13.52 33.33 -30.23
C ASN A 493 -14.97 32.84 -30.32
N GLY A 494 -15.47 32.21 -29.26
CA GLY A 494 -16.86 31.70 -29.15
C GLY A 494 -17.83 32.70 -28.50
N ASP A 495 -19.12 32.51 -28.77
CA ASP A 495 -20.27 33.36 -28.45
C ASP A 495 -20.55 33.51 -26.93
N ASP A 496 -20.66 34.76 -26.46
CA ASP A 496 -20.79 35.13 -25.03
C ASP A 496 -22.15 34.76 -24.39
N SER A 497 -23.06 34.14 -25.15
CA SER A 497 -24.39 33.73 -24.68
C SER A 497 -24.48 32.29 -24.13
N PHE A 498 -23.40 31.50 -24.18
CA PHE A 498 -23.40 30.08 -23.78
C PHE A 498 -23.46 29.89 -22.25
N LYS A 499 -24.45 29.12 -21.76
CA LYS A 499 -24.60 28.80 -20.33
C LYS A 499 -23.86 27.49 -19.97
N PRO A 500 -22.86 27.51 -19.08
CA PRO A 500 -22.09 26.31 -18.72
C PRO A 500 -22.93 25.23 -18.05
N TYR A 501 -22.61 23.96 -18.33
CA TYR A 501 -23.27 22.80 -17.72
C TYR A 501 -22.27 21.69 -17.41
N PHE A 502 -22.63 20.75 -16.54
CA PHE A 502 -21.77 19.60 -16.22
C PHE A 502 -22.14 18.40 -17.09
N ALA A 503 -21.10 17.74 -17.60
CA ALA A 503 -21.20 16.49 -18.34
C ALA A 503 -20.25 15.45 -17.72
N ALA A 504 -20.42 14.18 -18.07
CA ALA A 504 -19.52 13.12 -17.63
C ALA A 504 -18.85 12.45 -18.82
N LEU A 505 -17.60 11.98 -18.65
CA LEU A 505 -16.89 11.25 -19.71
C LEU A 505 -17.63 9.95 -20.04
N ARG A 506 -17.91 9.72 -21.32
CA ARG A 506 -18.68 8.57 -21.81
C ARG A 506 -17.84 7.30 -21.91
N GLY A 507 -16.55 7.42 -22.24
CA GLY A 507 -15.61 6.31 -22.39
C GLY A 507 -14.60 6.19 -21.25
N SER A 508 -14.00 5.01 -21.09
CA SER A 508 -12.91 4.76 -20.12
C SER A 508 -11.58 5.35 -20.57
N LYS A 509 -11.47 5.80 -21.82
CA LYS A 509 -10.36 6.59 -22.35
C LYS A 509 -10.90 7.72 -23.22
N VAL A 510 -10.71 8.97 -22.80
CA VAL A 510 -11.16 10.16 -23.54
C VAL A 510 -10.02 11.15 -23.68
N TYR A 511 -9.90 11.75 -24.86
CA TYR A 511 -8.81 12.67 -25.20
C TYR A 511 -9.30 14.12 -25.15
N MET A 512 -8.64 14.94 -24.35
CA MET A 512 -8.79 16.38 -24.35
C MET A 512 -7.66 17.01 -25.16
N ARG A 513 -8.03 17.88 -26.08
CA ARG A 513 -7.15 18.46 -27.08
C ARG A 513 -7.00 19.95 -26.88
N ARG A 514 -5.90 20.49 -27.37
CA ARG A 514 -5.61 21.92 -27.31
C ARG A 514 -6.63 22.78 -28.06
N GLY A 515 -7.27 22.22 -29.09
CA GLY A 515 -8.22 22.93 -29.94
C GLY A 515 -9.36 22.04 -30.43
N PRO A 516 -10.44 22.65 -30.96
CA PRO A 516 -11.64 21.94 -31.40
C PRO A 516 -11.40 21.22 -32.73
N GLY A 517 -10.77 20.05 -32.65
CA GLY A 517 -10.50 19.20 -33.81
C GLY A 517 -9.48 18.10 -33.54
N VAL A 518 -9.52 17.02 -34.31
CA VAL A 518 -8.62 15.87 -34.14
C VAL A 518 -7.16 16.15 -34.49
N ASN A 519 -6.89 17.22 -35.24
CA ASN A 519 -5.54 17.61 -35.66
C ASN A 519 -4.80 18.44 -34.59
N TYR A 520 -5.53 18.89 -33.56
CA TYR A 520 -4.90 19.55 -32.42
C TYR A 520 -4.28 18.52 -31.49
N PRO A 521 -3.09 18.81 -30.94
CA PRO A 521 -2.41 17.90 -30.04
C PRO A 521 -3.30 17.56 -28.84
N ILE A 522 -3.19 16.31 -28.41
CA ILE A 522 -3.85 15.81 -27.21
C ILE A 522 -3.02 16.33 -26.05
N ASP A 523 -3.63 17.20 -25.24
CA ASP A 523 -2.97 17.74 -24.05
C ASP A 523 -3.20 16.81 -22.85
N TRP A 524 -4.36 16.14 -22.81
CA TRP A 524 -4.72 15.26 -21.71
C TRP A 524 -5.46 14.01 -22.17
N VAL A 525 -5.16 12.90 -21.50
CA VAL A 525 -5.87 11.62 -21.70
C VAL A 525 -6.45 11.17 -20.37
N TYR A 526 -7.77 11.11 -20.31
CA TYR A 526 -8.50 10.69 -19.14
C TYR A 526 -8.80 9.20 -19.22
N TYR A 527 -8.38 8.44 -18.22
CA TYR A 527 -8.58 6.98 -18.13
C TYR A 527 -9.72 6.59 -17.18
N ARG A 528 -10.77 7.41 -17.10
CA ARG A 528 -11.87 7.19 -16.15
C ARG A 528 -13.22 7.54 -16.77
N ARG A 529 -14.05 6.52 -16.98
CA ARG A 529 -15.44 6.69 -17.42
C ARG A 529 -16.25 7.36 -16.29
N GLY A 530 -17.14 8.27 -16.67
CA GLY A 530 -18.03 8.93 -15.73
C GLY A 530 -17.40 10.07 -14.93
N LEU A 531 -16.14 10.43 -15.19
CA LEU A 531 -15.51 11.61 -14.57
C LEU A 531 -16.31 12.87 -14.94
N PRO A 532 -16.73 13.69 -13.96
CA PRO A 532 -17.45 14.92 -14.23
C PRO A 532 -16.51 15.98 -14.78
N VAL A 533 -16.96 16.68 -15.81
CA VAL A 533 -16.28 17.82 -16.43
C VAL A 533 -17.30 18.93 -16.68
N LYS A 534 -16.88 20.19 -16.56
CA LYS A 534 -17.73 21.34 -16.83
C LYS A 534 -17.58 21.76 -18.28
N VAL A 535 -18.64 21.70 -19.07
CA VAL A 535 -18.67 22.24 -20.43
C VAL A 535 -18.87 23.74 -20.33
N SER A 536 -17.89 24.49 -20.83
CA SER A 536 -17.82 25.95 -20.74
C SER A 536 -18.08 26.66 -22.06
N ARG A 537 -17.81 25.99 -23.20
CA ARG A 537 -18.12 26.47 -24.55
C ARG A 537 -18.37 25.29 -25.48
N GLU A 538 -19.07 25.54 -26.58
CA GLU A 538 -19.20 24.59 -27.68
C GLU A 538 -18.81 25.26 -29.00
N PHE A 539 -18.12 24.52 -29.86
CA PHE A 539 -17.74 24.94 -31.20
C PHE A 539 -17.93 23.74 -32.13
N GLN A 540 -18.96 23.81 -32.97
CA GLN A 540 -19.44 22.66 -33.75
C GLN A 540 -19.66 21.44 -32.82
N ASN A 541 -19.03 20.29 -33.10
CA ASN A 541 -19.19 19.06 -32.32
C ASN A 541 -18.14 18.93 -31.20
N TRP A 542 -17.42 20.00 -30.87
CA TRP A 542 -16.40 20.02 -29.84
C TRP A 542 -16.85 20.90 -28.68
N CYS A 543 -16.69 20.37 -27.46
CA CYS A 543 -16.99 21.04 -26.22
C CYS A 543 -15.66 21.44 -25.57
N GLN A 544 -15.53 22.72 -25.21
CA GLN A 544 -14.46 23.16 -24.33
C GLN A 544 -14.85 22.77 -22.91
N VAL A 545 -14.17 21.76 -22.39
CA VAL A 545 -14.39 21.24 -21.05
C VAL A 545 -13.33 21.77 -20.11
N GLU A 546 -13.73 21.98 -18.87
CA GLU A 546 -12.87 22.24 -17.73
C GLU A 546 -13.00 21.03 -16.80
N ASP A 547 -11.89 20.37 -16.51
CA ASP A 547 -11.90 19.26 -15.56
C ASP A 547 -11.91 19.74 -14.11
N ASN A 548 -11.97 18.80 -13.18
CA ASN A 548 -11.99 19.05 -11.74
C ASN A 548 -10.66 19.57 -11.17
N PHE A 549 -9.61 19.70 -11.98
CA PHE A 549 -8.36 20.37 -11.66
C PHE A 549 -8.27 21.77 -12.30
N GLY A 550 -9.31 22.19 -13.04
CA GLY A 550 -9.36 23.50 -13.72
C GLY A 550 -8.69 23.50 -15.10
N GLU A 551 -8.23 22.35 -15.60
CA GLU A 551 -7.59 22.24 -16.91
C GLU A 551 -8.65 22.36 -18.02
N LYS A 552 -8.40 23.26 -18.97
CA LYS A 552 -9.32 23.54 -20.08
C LYS A 552 -8.80 22.96 -21.37
N GLY A 553 -9.67 22.27 -22.07
CA GLY A 553 -9.38 21.81 -23.43
C GLY A 553 -10.62 21.35 -24.15
N TRP A 554 -10.45 20.90 -25.38
CA TRP A 554 -11.56 20.54 -26.25
C TRP A 554 -11.72 19.04 -26.31
N MET A 555 -12.91 18.56 -26.00
CA MET A 555 -13.32 17.17 -26.16
C MET A 555 -14.46 17.09 -27.17
N HIS A 556 -14.51 16.01 -27.93
CA HIS A 556 -15.61 15.82 -28.87
C HIS A 556 -16.90 15.51 -28.09
N GLN A 557 -18.02 16.15 -28.40
CA GLN A 557 -19.28 16.04 -27.65
C GLN A 557 -19.76 14.59 -27.50
N ALA A 558 -19.56 13.75 -28.51
CA ALA A 558 -19.89 12.31 -28.46
C ALA A 558 -19.13 11.52 -27.37
N THR A 559 -18.01 12.05 -26.88
CA THR A 559 -17.24 11.47 -25.76
C THR A 559 -17.75 11.89 -24.39
N LEU A 560 -18.80 12.71 -24.35
CA LEU A 560 -19.46 13.18 -23.15
C LEU A 560 -20.89 12.59 -23.07
N ARG A 561 -21.42 12.45 -21.86
CA ARG A 561 -22.80 12.05 -21.57
C ARG A 561 -23.44 13.02 -20.57
N SER A 562 -24.72 13.30 -20.73
CA SER A 562 -25.48 14.25 -19.91
C SER A 562 -26.05 13.67 -18.59
N SER A 563 -25.76 12.41 -18.26
CA SER A 563 -26.26 11.75 -17.04
C SER A 563 -25.29 11.92 -15.86
N HIS A 564 -25.81 12.40 -14.71
CA HIS A 564 -25.07 12.91 -13.55
C HIS A 564 -24.87 11.85 -12.44
N ASN A 565 -23.63 11.71 -11.93
CA ASN A 565 -23.33 11.09 -10.63
C ASN A 565 -22.49 12.10 -9.81
N PHE A 566 -22.86 12.39 -8.55
CA PHE A 566 -22.18 13.39 -7.71
C PHE A 566 -21.35 12.76 -6.58
N VAL A 567 -20.24 13.42 -6.22
CA VAL A 567 -19.40 13.15 -5.04
C VAL A 567 -19.07 14.51 -4.39
N VAL A 568 -19.13 14.62 -3.06
CA VAL A 568 -18.92 15.88 -2.31
C VAL A 568 -17.60 15.83 -1.52
N LEU A 569 -16.74 16.84 -1.72
CA LEU A 569 -15.46 17.07 -1.01
C LEU A 569 -15.37 18.53 -0.52
N PRO A 570 -14.53 18.90 0.47
CA PRO A 570 -14.44 20.27 1.01
C PRO A 570 -13.55 21.19 0.16
N SER A 571 -13.87 22.49 0.10
CA SER A 571 -13.25 23.50 -0.79
C SER A 571 -12.80 24.78 -0.05
N SER A 572 -11.77 25.45 -0.56
CA SER A 572 -11.50 26.91 -0.39
C SER A 572 -10.96 27.43 -1.74
N LYS A 573 -11.37 28.54 -2.37
CA LYS A 573 -11.78 29.90 -1.94
C LYS A 573 -12.87 30.52 -2.88
N THR A 574 -13.29 31.75 -2.56
CA THR A 574 -14.52 32.52 -2.85
C THR A 574 -14.60 33.44 -4.09
N LYS A 575 -15.86 33.71 -4.49
CA LYS A 575 -16.53 34.91 -5.06
C LYS A 575 -15.67 36.03 -5.68
N GLU A 576 -15.50 35.98 -7.00
CA GLU A 576 -15.85 37.07 -7.92
C GLU A 576 -16.49 36.43 -9.16
N GLU A 577 -17.42 37.14 -9.79
CA GLU A 577 -18.17 36.76 -11.00
C GLU A 577 -19.29 35.72 -10.81
N LEU A 578 -20.51 36.20 -10.58
CA LEU A 578 -21.64 36.01 -11.50
C LEU A 578 -22.89 36.73 -10.96
N ARG A 579 -23.03 37.99 -11.39
CA ARG A 579 -24.31 38.70 -11.45
C ARG A 579 -25.06 38.26 -12.72
N LEU A 580 -26.39 38.25 -12.61
CA LEU A 580 -27.44 38.50 -13.62
C LEU A 580 -28.16 37.34 -14.37
N SER A 581 -29.49 37.53 -14.39
CA SER A 581 -30.57 37.05 -15.29
C SER A 581 -31.18 35.66 -15.03
N GLU A 582 -32.36 35.51 -14.41
CA GLU A 582 -33.76 35.98 -14.67
C GLU A 582 -34.56 35.21 -15.74
N GLY A 583 -35.80 34.84 -15.36
CA GLY A 583 -36.94 34.42 -16.19
C GLY A 583 -37.08 32.91 -16.46
N GLY A 584 -38.13 32.17 -16.11
CA GLY A 584 -39.43 32.43 -15.51
C GLY A 584 -40.31 31.16 -15.55
N ALA A 585 -41.41 31.17 -14.78
CA ALA A 585 -42.58 30.27 -14.74
C ALA A 585 -42.53 28.89 -14.02
N GLN A 586 -43.20 28.90 -12.86
CA GLN A 586 -43.69 27.86 -11.95
C GLN A 586 -44.41 26.63 -12.55
N LYS A 587 -44.21 25.46 -11.90
CA LYS A 587 -45.23 24.79 -11.07
C LYS A 587 -44.61 23.79 -10.09
N SER A 588 -45.12 23.81 -8.86
CA SER A 588 -44.51 23.32 -7.62
C SER A 588 -44.56 21.80 -7.41
N LYS A 589 -43.42 21.21 -7.04
CA LYS A 589 -43.30 20.15 -6.04
C LYS A 589 -42.15 20.55 -5.11
N THR A 590 -42.40 20.43 -3.82
CA THR A 590 -41.64 20.94 -2.68
C THR A 590 -40.12 20.84 -2.89
N ASP A 591 -39.50 21.99 -3.05
CA ASP A 591 -38.11 22.16 -3.46
C ASP A 591 -37.31 22.66 -2.25
N LEU A 592 -36.53 21.77 -1.64
CA LEU A 592 -35.62 22.07 -0.53
C LEU A 592 -34.32 22.78 -1.01
N SER A 593 -34.29 23.32 -2.23
CA SER A 593 -33.08 23.88 -2.86
C SER A 593 -32.81 25.38 -2.61
N LYS A 594 -33.36 25.99 -1.56
CA LYS A 594 -33.09 27.40 -1.23
C LYS A 594 -32.70 27.64 0.22
N GLN A 595 -31.44 27.32 0.54
CA GLN A 595 -30.59 28.03 1.50
C GLN A 595 -29.17 27.46 1.40
N TYR A 596 -28.37 27.89 0.41
CA TYR A 596 -26.95 27.55 0.37
C TYR A 596 -26.14 28.74 -0.14
N ASP A 597 -25.99 29.72 0.75
CA ASP A 597 -24.93 30.72 0.72
C ASP A 597 -23.83 30.29 1.70
N ALA A 598 -22.57 30.53 1.31
CA ALA A 598 -21.35 30.71 2.11
C ALA A 598 -21.07 29.73 3.29
N HIS A 599 -19.92 29.04 3.22
CA HIS A 599 -19.33 28.26 4.33
C HIS A 599 -20.29 27.29 5.02
N ILE A 600 -20.62 26.17 4.37
CA ILE A 600 -21.19 25.05 5.13
C ILE A 600 -20.09 24.50 6.02
N ASP A 601 -20.24 24.77 7.31
CA ASP A 601 -19.39 24.37 8.39
C ASP A 601 -19.19 22.85 8.39
N HIS A 602 -17.97 22.40 8.68
CA HIS A 602 -17.71 20.99 8.97
C HIS A 602 -18.66 20.46 10.07
N GLN A 603 -19.16 21.35 10.92
CA GLN A 603 -20.19 21.11 11.93
C GLN A 603 -21.51 20.60 11.37
N ASP A 604 -22.00 21.11 10.24
CA ASP A 604 -23.30 20.67 9.70
C ASP A 604 -23.22 19.26 9.12
N ARG A 605 -22.10 18.95 8.44
CA ARG A 605 -21.83 17.58 7.95
C ARG A 605 -21.58 16.61 9.10
N TYR A 606 -20.94 17.07 10.18
CA TYR A 606 -20.83 16.31 11.42
C TYR A 606 -22.22 16.04 12.01
N ASN A 607 -23.08 17.06 12.11
CA ASN A 607 -24.43 16.95 12.67
C ASN A 607 -25.30 15.99 11.86
N ASP A 608 -25.19 16.00 10.53
CA ASP A 608 -25.91 15.07 9.65
C ASP A 608 -25.46 13.62 9.85
N ILE A 609 -24.15 13.38 9.99
CA ILE A 609 -23.60 12.06 10.28
C ILE A 609 -24.03 11.58 11.68
N ARG A 610 -24.11 12.49 12.67
CA ARG A 610 -24.62 12.18 14.01
C ARG A 610 -26.13 11.94 14.05
N ALA A 611 -26.92 12.62 13.22
CA ALA A 611 -28.35 12.35 13.07
C ALA A 611 -28.59 10.97 12.43
N ALA A 612 -27.75 10.59 11.46
CA ALA A 612 -27.75 9.26 10.86
C ALA A 612 -27.34 8.17 11.88
N GLU A 613 -26.32 8.41 12.70
CA GLU A 613 -25.88 7.54 13.79
C GLU A 613 -27.02 7.25 14.79
N LYS A 614 -27.77 8.30 15.18
CA LYS A 614 -28.95 8.18 16.05
C LYS A 614 -30.07 7.34 15.44
N THR A 615 -30.28 7.46 14.13
CA THR A 615 -31.31 6.70 13.40
C THR A 615 -30.91 5.24 13.21
N LEU A 616 -29.61 4.98 13.06
CA LEU A 616 -29.04 3.66 12.79
C LEU A 616 -28.69 2.88 14.07
N GLY A 617 -28.72 3.52 15.24
CA GLY A 617 -28.50 2.88 16.55
C GLY A 617 -27.10 2.29 16.74
N ARG A 618 -26.12 2.73 15.94
CA ARG A 618 -24.74 2.24 15.99
C ARG A 618 -23.77 3.38 15.68
N PRO A 619 -22.57 3.39 16.29
CA PRO A 619 -21.66 4.50 16.13
C PRO A 619 -21.08 4.62 14.70
N LEU A 620 -20.94 5.84 14.19
CA LEU A 620 -20.35 6.15 12.89
C LEU A 620 -19.05 6.95 13.09
N GLY A 621 -17.94 6.40 12.57
CA GLY A 621 -16.64 7.06 12.56
C GLY A 621 -16.54 8.13 11.47
N ILE A 622 -15.93 9.27 11.79
CA ILE A 622 -15.65 10.36 10.85
C ILE A 622 -14.13 10.49 10.72
N LEU A 623 -13.60 10.31 9.50
CA LEU A 623 -12.18 10.52 9.19
C LEU A 623 -12.02 11.80 8.36
N ALA A 624 -11.07 12.64 8.75
CA ALA A 624 -10.74 13.87 8.04
C ALA A 624 -9.22 13.93 7.79
N ASP A 625 -8.81 14.01 6.54
CA ASP A 625 -7.42 14.26 6.14
C ASP A 625 -7.13 15.78 6.18
N MET A 626 -5.94 16.19 6.63
CA MET A 626 -5.46 17.57 6.46
C MET A 626 -3.96 17.58 6.15
N GLN A 627 -3.60 18.22 5.03
CA GLN A 627 -2.26 18.25 4.47
C GLN A 627 -1.47 19.51 4.93
N GLY A 628 -0.18 19.34 5.25
CA GLY A 628 0.75 20.44 5.59
C GLY A 628 1.32 21.20 4.38
N PRO A 629 2.07 22.30 4.60
CA PRO A 629 2.58 23.18 3.54
C PRO A 629 3.64 22.48 2.66
N LYS A 630 3.53 22.62 1.33
CA LYS A 630 4.43 22.00 0.34
C LYS A 630 5.47 22.99 -0.16
N LEU A 631 6.69 22.95 0.39
CA LEU A 631 7.82 23.79 -0.04
C LEU A 631 8.56 23.16 -1.22
N ARG A 632 8.75 23.88 -2.34
CA ARG A 632 9.29 23.31 -3.59
C ARG A 632 10.19 24.29 -4.34
N VAL A 633 11.17 23.76 -5.07
CA VAL A 633 11.90 24.54 -6.09
C VAL A 633 11.01 24.78 -7.31
N GLY A 634 11.27 25.86 -8.03
CA GLY A 634 10.61 26.19 -9.29
C GLY A 634 11.01 25.23 -10.42
N HIS A 635 10.66 25.63 -11.64
CA HIS A 635 10.91 24.83 -12.83
C HIS A 635 12.32 25.04 -13.38
N PHE A 636 12.85 24.07 -14.12
CA PHE A 636 14.07 24.19 -14.91
C PHE A 636 13.73 24.43 -16.38
N ALA A 637 14.63 25.06 -17.13
CA ALA A 637 14.50 25.20 -18.59
C ALA A 637 14.59 23.82 -19.28
N ASP A 638 15.48 22.96 -18.79
CA ASP A 638 15.58 21.55 -19.19
C ASP A 638 14.75 20.63 -18.28
N SER A 639 14.41 19.42 -18.76
CA SER A 639 13.60 18.44 -18.02
C SER A 639 14.14 18.12 -16.61
N PHE A 640 15.47 18.22 -16.48
CA PHE A 640 16.23 18.07 -15.24
C PHE A 640 17.65 18.60 -15.47
N ILE A 641 18.35 18.89 -14.38
CA ILE A 641 19.80 19.10 -14.37
C ILE A 641 20.49 18.04 -13.51
N THR A 642 21.78 17.83 -13.75
CA THR A 642 22.62 17.00 -12.88
C THR A 642 23.55 17.92 -12.11
N LEU A 643 23.43 17.93 -10.79
CA LEU A 643 24.35 18.64 -9.91
C LEU A 643 25.55 17.75 -9.60
N GLU A 644 26.77 18.29 -9.76
CA GLU A 644 28.02 17.60 -9.42
C GLU A 644 28.52 18.01 -8.04
N ASN A 645 29.08 17.08 -7.28
CA ASN A 645 29.64 17.36 -5.96
C ASN A 645 30.75 18.42 -6.04
N GLY A 646 30.73 19.38 -5.10
CA GLY A 646 31.70 20.47 -4.99
C GLY A 646 31.45 21.65 -5.93
N LYS A 647 30.40 21.63 -6.76
CA LYS A 647 30.01 22.77 -7.61
C LYS A 647 29.14 23.77 -6.86
N ALA A 648 29.20 25.03 -7.30
CA ALA A 648 28.32 26.07 -6.79
C ALA A 648 26.93 25.98 -7.45
N PHE A 649 25.88 26.26 -6.69
CA PHE A 649 24.50 26.30 -7.18
C PHE A 649 23.68 27.33 -6.39
N THR A 650 22.82 28.11 -7.06
CA THR A 650 22.11 29.25 -6.44
C THR A 650 20.60 29.01 -6.36
N LEU A 651 19.99 29.30 -5.22
CA LEU A 651 18.53 29.32 -5.05
C LEU A 651 18.07 30.75 -4.84
N ASP A 652 17.21 31.29 -5.69
CA ASP A 652 16.80 32.69 -5.64
C ASP A 652 15.29 32.90 -5.81
N LEU A 653 14.81 34.13 -5.56
CA LEU A 653 13.40 34.49 -5.76
C LEU A 653 13.05 34.79 -7.22
N ASN A 654 14.00 34.64 -8.15
CA ASN A 654 13.75 34.94 -9.55
C ASN A 654 12.90 33.81 -10.15
N ASP A 655 11.73 34.13 -10.67
CA ASP A 655 10.77 33.19 -11.23
C ASP A 655 11.20 32.62 -12.60
N ALA A 656 12.30 33.11 -13.17
CA ALA A 656 12.89 32.57 -14.38
C ALA A 656 13.25 31.08 -14.20
N PRO A 657 13.08 30.24 -15.25
CA PRO A 657 13.44 28.83 -15.20
C PRO A 657 14.89 28.61 -14.75
N GLY A 658 15.09 27.59 -13.91
CA GLY A 658 16.39 27.17 -13.42
C GLY A 658 17.32 26.71 -14.55
N THR A 659 18.60 26.96 -14.36
CA THR A 659 19.71 26.60 -15.24
C THR A 659 20.64 25.62 -14.51
N GLN A 660 21.78 25.27 -15.12
CA GLN A 660 22.79 24.44 -14.43
C GLN A 660 23.36 25.11 -13.15
N ASP A 661 23.23 26.43 -13.03
CA ASP A 661 23.85 27.21 -11.95
C ASP A 661 22.83 27.78 -10.94
N ARG A 662 21.53 27.79 -11.27
CA ARG A 662 20.50 28.35 -10.39
C ARG A 662 19.11 27.71 -10.52
N VAL A 663 18.27 27.87 -9.51
CA VAL A 663 16.82 27.58 -9.58
C VAL A 663 16.01 28.55 -8.71
N CYS A 664 14.79 28.86 -9.16
CA CYS A 664 13.84 29.59 -8.33
C CYS A 664 13.48 28.81 -7.06
N LEU A 665 13.44 29.49 -5.93
CA LEU A 665 12.89 29.02 -4.66
C LEU A 665 11.84 30.03 -4.20
N PRO A 666 10.54 29.86 -4.53
CA PRO A 666 9.47 30.83 -4.25
C PRO A 666 9.03 30.85 -2.78
N HIS A 667 10.00 30.77 -1.88
CA HIS A 667 9.84 30.66 -0.44
C HIS A 667 10.78 31.67 0.23
N PRO A 668 10.41 32.97 0.27
CA PRO A 668 11.22 34.00 0.91
C PRO A 668 11.51 33.69 2.38
N GLU A 669 10.64 32.94 3.04
CA GLU A 669 10.84 32.42 4.39
C GLU A 669 12.09 31.54 4.52
N ILE A 670 12.44 30.78 3.48
CA ILE A 670 13.65 29.93 3.45
C ILE A 670 14.91 30.78 3.30
N ILE A 671 14.88 31.79 2.43
CA ILE A 671 16.01 32.69 2.18
C ILE A 671 16.29 33.57 3.40
N SER A 672 15.23 34.08 4.02
CA SER A 672 15.34 34.87 5.26
C SER A 672 15.96 34.04 6.39
N ALA A 673 15.51 32.80 6.58
CA ALA A 673 15.90 31.99 7.72
C ALA A 673 17.25 31.26 7.54
N ALA A 674 17.68 30.97 6.32
CA ALA A 674 18.94 30.27 6.05
C ALA A 674 20.18 31.03 6.59
N LYS A 675 21.17 30.30 7.10
CA LYS A 675 22.46 30.83 7.58
C LYS A 675 23.61 30.20 6.79
N VAL A 676 24.74 30.90 6.70
CA VAL A 676 25.97 30.30 6.14
C VAL A 676 26.32 29.05 6.94
N GLY A 677 26.48 27.93 6.25
CA GLY A 677 26.68 26.60 6.82
C GLY A 677 25.42 25.72 6.91
N SER A 678 24.21 26.27 6.75
CA SER A 678 22.96 25.49 6.73
C SER A 678 22.90 24.52 5.54
N ARG A 679 22.23 23.38 5.71
CA ARG A 679 21.94 22.44 4.62
C ARG A 679 20.55 22.66 4.05
N LEU A 680 20.46 22.55 2.73
CA LEU A 680 19.20 22.46 1.98
C LEU A 680 19.14 21.07 1.34
N LEU A 681 18.07 20.33 1.61
CA LEU A 681 17.80 19.01 1.08
C LEU A 681 16.78 19.12 -0.05
N LEU A 682 17.10 18.58 -1.22
CA LEU A 682 16.23 18.60 -2.40
C LEU A 682 15.86 17.17 -2.85
N ASP A 683 14.67 17.03 -3.44
CA ASP A 683 14.11 15.75 -3.94
C ASP A 683 14.17 14.65 -2.88
N ASP A 684 13.47 14.86 -1.77
CA ASP A 684 13.38 13.93 -0.63
C ASP A 684 14.73 13.59 0.01
N GLY A 685 15.69 14.52 -0.07
CA GLY A 685 17.04 14.39 0.50
C GLY A 685 18.02 13.64 -0.38
N LYS A 686 17.66 13.33 -1.63
CA LYS A 686 18.59 12.75 -2.61
C LYS A 686 19.72 13.71 -3.00
N LEU A 687 19.47 15.02 -2.92
CA LEU A 687 20.50 16.03 -3.10
C LEU A 687 20.67 16.86 -1.83
N VAL A 688 21.90 17.24 -1.54
CA VAL A 688 22.27 18.04 -0.36
C VAL A 688 23.12 19.21 -0.81
N LEU A 689 22.67 20.42 -0.50
CA LEU A 689 23.36 21.67 -0.74
C LEU A 689 23.76 22.30 0.59
N LYS A 690 24.93 22.94 0.67
CA LYS A 690 25.39 23.66 1.85
C LYS A 690 25.50 25.15 1.54
N VAL A 691 24.86 25.99 2.34
CA VAL A 691 24.86 27.44 2.13
C VAL A 691 26.26 28.00 2.37
N THR A 692 26.81 28.67 1.36
CA THR A 692 28.12 29.35 1.39
C THR A 692 27.97 30.87 1.49
N GLY A 693 26.87 31.43 0.99
CA GLY A 693 26.56 32.85 1.02
C GLY A 693 25.05 33.11 0.89
N LYS A 694 24.60 34.31 1.24
CA LYS A 694 23.21 34.72 0.99
C LYS A 694 23.08 36.22 0.76
N THR A 695 22.03 36.60 0.03
CA THR A 695 21.53 37.95 -0.12
C THR A 695 20.07 38.01 0.37
N ASP A 696 19.42 39.16 0.30
CA ASP A 696 18.00 39.29 0.63
C ASP A 696 17.06 38.52 -0.34
N THR A 697 17.59 38.09 -1.50
CA THR A 697 16.80 37.47 -2.57
C THR A 697 17.39 36.16 -3.10
N SER A 698 18.54 35.71 -2.58
CA SER A 698 19.21 34.50 -3.04
C SER A 698 20.06 33.82 -1.96
N ILE A 699 20.28 32.53 -2.13
CA ILE A 699 21.17 31.68 -1.35
C ILE A 699 22.20 31.07 -2.31
N GLU A 700 23.47 31.32 -2.04
CA GLU A 700 24.59 30.67 -2.71
C GLU A 700 24.93 29.38 -1.96
N THR A 701 25.09 28.28 -2.69
CA THR A 701 25.36 26.97 -2.10
C THR A 701 26.47 26.21 -2.80
N GLU A 702 27.09 25.29 -2.07
CA GLU A 702 27.97 24.24 -2.60
C GLU A 702 27.23 22.89 -2.56
N VAL A 703 27.30 22.13 -3.65
CA VAL A 703 26.68 20.80 -3.76
C VAL A 703 27.49 19.78 -2.97
N VAL A 704 26.91 19.28 -1.87
CA VAL A 704 27.53 18.23 -1.02
C VAL A 704 27.22 16.83 -1.56
N VAL A 705 25.96 16.61 -1.94
CA VAL A 705 25.50 15.38 -2.60
C VAL A 705 24.72 15.78 -3.85
N GLY A 706 25.33 15.52 -4.99
CA GLY A 706 24.83 15.79 -6.31
C GLY A 706 23.97 14.66 -6.86
N GLY A 707 23.27 14.95 -7.95
CA GLY A 707 22.30 14.03 -8.53
C GLY A 707 21.37 14.74 -9.49
N LYS A 708 20.35 14.01 -9.95
CA LYS A 708 19.35 14.51 -10.88
C LYS A 708 18.32 15.38 -10.15
N LEU A 709 18.29 16.68 -10.41
CA LEU A 709 17.28 17.61 -9.90
C LEU A 709 16.31 18.00 -11.02
N SER A 710 15.02 17.77 -10.80
CA SER A 710 13.95 18.21 -11.70
C SER A 710 13.12 19.31 -11.03
N GLY A 711 12.21 19.95 -11.77
CA GLY A 711 11.36 21.01 -11.22
C GLY A 711 10.36 20.52 -10.18
N CYS A 712 9.81 21.42 -9.39
CA CYS A 712 8.78 21.15 -8.37
C CYS A 712 9.20 20.14 -7.29
N LYS A 713 10.50 19.93 -7.10
CA LYS A 713 11.00 19.01 -6.07
C LYS A 713 10.95 19.64 -4.70
N GLY A 714 10.64 18.81 -3.70
CA GLY A 714 10.50 19.24 -2.32
C GLY A 714 11.81 19.82 -1.81
N VAL A 715 11.71 20.91 -1.05
CA VAL A 715 12.83 21.55 -0.36
C VAL A 715 12.64 21.34 1.13
N ASN A 716 13.66 20.82 1.80
CA ASN A 716 13.67 20.67 3.24
C ASN A 716 14.93 21.35 3.80
N VAL A 717 14.78 22.11 4.88
CA VAL A 717 15.84 22.91 5.49
C VAL A 717 16.09 22.41 6.92
N PRO A 718 16.76 21.26 7.09
CA PRO A 718 16.88 20.57 8.38
C PRO A 718 17.59 21.40 9.47
N ASP A 719 18.35 22.41 9.08
CA ASP A 719 19.18 23.22 9.99
C ASP A 719 18.57 24.60 10.28
N VAL A 720 17.31 24.84 9.86
CA VAL A 720 16.67 26.17 9.88
C VAL A 720 15.20 26.07 10.30
N THR A 721 14.78 26.91 11.26
CA THR A 721 13.37 27.07 11.61
C THR A 721 12.70 28.05 10.65
N LEU A 722 11.69 27.61 9.90
CA LEU A 722 10.92 28.48 9.02
C LEU A 722 9.76 29.13 9.78
N PRO A 723 9.58 30.46 9.67
CA PRO A 723 8.41 31.15 10.21
C PRO A 723 7.20 30.95 9.29
N ILE A 724 6.65 29.73 9.25
CA ILE A 724 5.40 29.41 8.53
C ILE A 724 4.24 29.52 9.55
N PRO A 725 3.18 30.31 9.29
CA PRO A 725 2.07 30.49 10.22
C PRO A 725 1.23 29.23 10.45
#